data_AF-A0A9R0KDA6-F1
#
_entry.id   AF-A0A9R0KDA6-F1
#
_cell.length_a   1.000
_cell.length_b   1.000
_cell.length_c   1.000
_cell.angle_alpha   90.00
_cell.angle_beta   90.00
_cell.angle_gamma   90.00
#
_symmetry.space_group_name_H-M   'P 1'
#
loop_
_entity.id
_entity.type
_entity.pdbx_description
1 polymer ?
#
loop_
_entity_poly.entity_id
_entity_poly.type
_entity_poly.pdbx_seq_one_letter_code
_entity_poly.pdbx_strand_id
1 'polypeptide(L)'
;MGVHLDESLANAQHGVYTFRAQGSIYHKIGGLLPSGSQARPRFLQILAQRQDIQNCALRINEQPSNRPQYCLPTASQVAAVIVGGEEVANLNPRDILVESNSGQLMTVMDTAGYYDPLQYPLLFPYGSYGWSINSLDSTGRTIPCRAFYAYLFQIRLHVISIILLAGRLLQQFVVDNFVKIEANKLRWFRDHQDTIRAELYQGLQDCLDAGELNPGFTKYTNPTSWLPVNAGKKTILPSSFVGSPRDMNQRYQDAMALVQHYGKPDLFVTMTCNPSWREIVEELLPGQTSQDRPDLITRIFHAKFEEFKSDVVDKSALGKVVAYVYVIEFQKRGFPHVHMLLILDENDKPRSPEEYDKIVRAEIPDRDEEPQLYDAVLKHMIHNPCGAGHRNSSCMENGVCKRKFPKPFSARTIQGDNSYPIYRRRGDLPAVPLHENSTTYVDNSWVVPYNPWLLLKYDCHINVEICSSIKCVKYLYKYVHKGVARVSMEVRTGTDTNEIQQFIDARWVCAPEALWRIYQFTLTRMCPSVERLQLHLQNRHQIRFNTNQSIEDILQMPQNSRTMLTEFFKMNVSDPEARKYLYIEFPQHYRWLTSSKTWRKRRNKQRVIGRIYTASPMEGERFFLRLLLNHVRGPESFQHLRTVNGIVYPTFREAAEKHGLMENDASIRDCLHEASNSKMPSSLRKLFVTLLVYCQPTGVRSLWDEFYPFMAEDHTFSSPSNTNFCA
;
A
#
# COMPACT_ATOMS: atom_id res chain seq x y z
N MET A 1 13.99 -17.16 -52.39
CA MET A 1 14.48 -16.22 -51.34
C MET A 1 15.90 -16.62 -50.98
N GLY A 2 16.89 -16.10 -51.71
CA GLY A 2 18.30 -16.46 -51.59
C GLY A 2 18.89 -16.09 -50.22
N VAL A 3 18.72 -16.98 -49.25
CA VAL A 3 19.28 -16.87 -47.91
C VAL A 3 20.27 -18.03 -47.76
N HIS A 4 21.53 -17.69 -47.50
CA HIS A 4 22.53 -18.67 -47.10
C HIS A 4 22.39 -18.89 -45.60
N LEU A 5 21.98 -20.09 -45.19
CA LEU A 5 21.86 -20.48 -43.79
C LEU A 5 23.22 -21.00 -43.32
N ASP A 6 23.74 -20.41 -42.25
CA ASP A 6 24.95 -20.89 -41.56
C ASP A 6 24.55 -21.61 -40.27
N GLU A 7 24.58 -22.95 -40.33
CA GLU A 7 24.19 -23.86 -39.25
C GLU A 7 25.38 -24.27 -38.36
N SER A 8 26.58 -23.73 -38.59
CA SER A 8 27.77 -24.04 -37.78
C SER A 8 27.63 -23.65 -36.30
N LEU A 9 26.68 -22.75 -35.99
CA LEU A 9 26.28 -22.35 -34.63
C LEU A 9 25.31 -23.35 -33.94
N ALA A 10 24.85 -24.39 -34.63
CA ALA A 10 23.82 -25.33 -34.14
C ALA A 10 24.35 -26.58 -33.40
N ASN A 11 25.65 -26.62 -33.05
CA ASN A 11 26.29 -27.83 -32.51
C ASN A 11 26.23 -28.03 -30.98
N ALA A 12 25.60 -27.11 -30.22
CA ALA A 12 25.47 -27.26 -28.76
C ALA A 12 24.19 -28.02 -28.39
N GLN A 13 24.33 -29.17 -27.73
CA GLN A 13 23.23 -30.11 -27.46
C GLN A 13 22.17 -29.63 -26.45
N HIS A 14 22.33 -28.47 -25.78
CA HIS A 14 21.31 -27.89 -24.89
C HIS A 14 21.35 -26.35 -24.86
N GLY A 15 20.27 -25.68 -25.32
CA GLY A 15 20.11 -24.22 -25.41
C GLY A 15 19.13 -23.79 -26.52
N VAL A 16 18.79 -22.49 -26.60
CA VAL A 16 17.90 -21.95 -27.66
C VAL A 16 18.64 -22.01 -29.00
N TYR A 17 18.15 -22.82 -29.94
CA TYR A 17 18.73 -22.94 -31.28
C TYR A 17 18.68 -21.60 -32.01
N THR A 18 19.85 -21.13 -32.42
CA THR A 18 20.02 -19.88 -33.16
C THR A 18 20.72 -20.14 -34.49
N PHE A 19 20.21 -19.56 -35.58
CA PHE A 19 20.84 -19.56 -36.89
C PHE A 19 21.04 -18.14 -37.40
N ARG A 20 22.02 -17.93 -38.29
CA ARG A 20 22.24 -16.64 -38.95
C ARG A 20 21.51 -16.61 -40.29
N ALA A 21 20.71 -15.56 -40.49
CA ALA A 21 20.25 -15.14 -41.81
C ALA A 21 20.65 -13.67 -41.99
N GLN A 22 21.44 -13.39 -43.04
CA GLN A 22 21.91 -12.02 -43.36
C GLN A 22 22.53 -11.27 -42.17
N GLY A 23 23.42 -11.93 -41.42
CA GLY A 23 24.15 -11.30 -40.32
C GLY A 23 23.36 -11.12 -39.02
N SER A 24 22.06 -11.41 -39.02
CA SER A 24 21.19 -11.33 -37.83
C SER A 24 20.86 -12.72 -37.27
N ILE A 25 20.72 -12.81 -35.95
CA ILE A 25 20.50 -14.06 -35.21
C ILE A 25 18.99 -14.28 -35.02
N TYR A 26 18.50 -15.42 -35.48
CA TYR A 26 17.09 -15.83 -35.38
C TYR A 26 16.94 -17.08 -34.51
N HIS A 27 15.82 -17.20 -33.81
CA HIS A 27 15.52 -18.34 -32.94
C HIS A 27 14.69 -19.41 -33.66
N LYS A 28 15.12 -20.68 -33.57
CA LYS A 28 14.32 -21.83 -34.00
C LYS A 28 13.49 -22.30 -32.82
N ILE A 29 12.18 -22.02 -32.86
CA ILE A 29 11.23 -22.42 -31.81
C ILE A 29 10.92 -23.92 -31.96
N GLY A 30 11.28 -24.72 -30.96
CA GLY A 30 10.91 -26.13 -30.86
C GLY A 30 9.47 -26.32 -30.38
N GLY A 31 8.94 -27.54 -30.57
CA GLY A 31 7.55 -27.90 -30.27
C GLY A 31 7.13 -27.69 -28.81
N LEU A 32 5.87 -27.30 -28.63
CA LEU A 32 5.24 -26.81 -27.39
C LEU A 32 5.01 -27.87 -26.29
N LEU A 33 5.63 -29.05 -26.37
CA LEU A 33 5.57 -30.06 -25.31
C LEU A 33 6.98 -30.50 -24.90
N PRO A 34 7.24 -30.68 -23.59
CA PRO A 34 8.53 -31.15 -23.13
C PRO A 34 8.70 -32.63 -23.48
N SER A 35 9.78 -32.98 -24.16
CA SER A 35 10.27 -34.35 -24.22
C SER A 35 11.32 -34.56 -23.12
N GLY A 36 10.97 -35.39 -22.13
CA GLY A 36 11.93 -35.91 -21.14
C GLY A 36 12.18 -35.06 -19.89
N SER A 37 12.58 -35.74 -18.82
CA SER A 37 12.48 -35.34 -17.41
C SER A 37 13.43 -34.21 -16.96
N GLN A 38 12.83 -33.15 -16.39
CA GLN A 38 13.40 -32.02 -15.62
C GLN A 38 14.11 -30.91 -16.43
N ALA A 39 13.83 -29.58 -16.37
CA ALA A 39 12.64 -28.72 -16.25
C ALA A 39 13.13 -27.30 -15.85
N ARG A 40 13.06 -26.28 -16.75
CA ARG A 40 12.41 -24.95 -16.57
C ARG A 40 12.97 -23.84 -17.50
N PRO A 41 12.12 -23.01 -18.15
CA PRO A 41 12.51 -21.86 -18.97
C PRO A 41 12.68 -20.54 -18.17
N ARG A 42 13.56 -19.62 -18.62
CA ARG A 42 13.84 -18.29 -18.02
C ARG A 42 13.93 -17.19 -19.10
N PHE A 43 13.18 -16.09 -18.99
CA PHE A 43 13.40 -14.87 -19.78
C PHE A 43 13.07 -13.57 -18.99
N LEU A 44 13.86 -12.51 -19.22
CA LEU A 44 13.69 -11.11 -18.78
C LEU A 44 14.16 -10.18 -19.92
N GLN A 45 13.47 -9.06 -20.18
CA GLN A 45 13.60 -8.30 -21.44
C GLN A 45 14.11 -6.84 -21.30
N ILE A 46 14.72 -6.43 -20.18
CA ILE A 46 15.14 -5.01 -19.98
C ILE A 46 16.64 -4.74 -20.24
N LEU A 47 17.49 -5.76 -20.30
CA LEU A 47 18.92 -5.57 -20.55
C LEU A 47 19.31 -5.43 -22.04
N ALA A 48 18.36 -5.61 -22.97
CA ALA A 48 18.63 -5.81 -24.41
C ALA A 48 19.27 -4.61 -25.14
N GLN A 49 19.36 -3.44 -24.49
CA GLN A 49 19.99 -2.24 -25.05
C GLN A 49 21.47 -2.10 -24.67
N ARG A 50 22.01 -3.02 -23.86
CA ARG A 50 23.44 -3.03 -23.48
C ARG A 50 24.25 -3.92 -24.42
N GLN A 51 25.34 -3.37 -24.96
CA GLN A 51 26.28 -4.13 -25.81
C GLN A 51 26.98 -5.28 -25.06
N ASP A 52 27.04 -5.24 -23.73
CA ASP A 52 27.73 -6.20 -22.85
C ASP A 52 26.78 -7.15 -22.09
N ILE A 53 25.51 -7.26 -22.50
CA ILE A 53 24.48 -8.06 -21.81
C ILE A 53 24.91 -9.51 -21.52
N GLN A 54 25.69 -10.12 -22.41
CA GLN A 54 26.14 -11.50 -22.26
C GLN A 54 27.09 -11.70 -21.07
N ASN A 55 27.71 -10.62 -20.58
CA ASN A 55 28.63 -10.60 -19.44
C ASN A 55 27.97 -10.05 -18.16
N CYS A 56 26.71 -9.62 -18.23
CA CYS A 56 25.99 -9.04 -17.10
C CYS A 56 25.23 -10.12 -16.32
N ALA A 57 25.43 -10.19 -15.01
CA ALA A 57 24.59 -10.95 -14.10
C ALA A 57 23.74 -9.99 -13.26
N LEU A 58 22.41 -10.15 -13.30
CA LEU A 58 21.51 -9.43 -12.41
C LEU A 58 21.48 -10.13 -11.05
N ARG A 59 22.01 -9.44 -10.03
CA ARG A 59 21.89 -9.89 -8.64
C ARG A 59 20.78 -9.10 -7.96
N ILE A 60 19.74 -9.81 -7.55
CA ILE A 60 18.73 -9.24 -6.65
C ILE A 60 19.32 -9.32 -5.25
N ASN A 61 19.60 -8.17 -4.65
CA ASN A 61 20.21 -8.10 -3.34
C ASN A 61 19.15 -7.82 -2.28
N GLU A 62 19.17 -8.57 -1.17
CA GLU A 62 18.50 -8.14 0.06
C GLU A 62 19.31 -7.01 0.67
N GLN A 63 18.67 -5.90 1.01
CA GLN A 63 19.29 -4.91 1.89
C GLN A 63 18.81 -5.13 3.33
N PRO A 64 19.68 -5.54 4.28
CA PRO A 64 19.46 -5.32 5.70
C PRO A 64 19.93 -3.88 6.02
N SER A 65 19.36 -3.09 6.92
CA SER A 65 18.53 -3.32 8.10
C SER A 65 17.37 -2.30 8.13
N ASN A 66 16.20 -2.67 8.67
CA ASN A 66 15.00 -1.84 8.83
C ASN A 66 14.12 -1.53 7.59
N ARG A 67 14.24 -2.21 6.43
CA ARG A 67 13.35 -1.98 5.26
C ARG A 67 12.64 -3.24 4.73
N PRO A 68 11.44 -3.60 5.23
CA PRO A 68 10.70 -4.81 4.82
C PRO A 68 10.16 -4.81 3.37
N GLN A 69 10.40 -3.76 2.58
CA GLN A 69 10.01 -3.66 1.17
C GLN A 69 10.95 -4.42 0.23
N TYR A 70 12.17 -4.77 0.69
CA TYR A 70 13.27 -5.32 -0.13
C TYR A 70 13.51 -6.83 0.04
N CYS A 71 12.58 -7.60 0.62
CA CYS A 71 12.72 -9.06 0.74
C CYS A 71 12.84 -9.75 -0.64
N LEU A 72 13.54 -10.88 -0.75
CA LEU A 72 13.60 -11.62 -2.01
C LEU A 72 12.26 -12.25 -2.43
N PRO A 73 11.98 -12.39 -3.74
CA PRO A 73 10.92 -13.27 -4.22
C PRO A 73 11.18 -14.72 -3.85
N THR A 74 10.16 -15.41 -3.34
CA THR A 74 10.23 -16.85 -3.02
C THR A 74 9.36 -17.70 -3.95
N ALA A 75 8.60 -17.08 -4.85
CA ALA A 75 7.79 -17.76 -5.86
C ALA A 75 8.30 -17.46 -7.29
N SER A 76 8.15 -18.44 -8.19
CA SER A 76 8.50 -18.26 -9.60
C SER A 76 7.41 -17.46 -10.31
N GLN A 77 7.65 -16.18 -10.60
CA GLN A 77 6.66 -15.29 -11.20
C GLN A 77 7.26 -14.38 -12.27
N VAL A 78 6.43 -13.90 -13.20
CA VAL A 78 6.77 -12.75 -14.03
C VAL A 78 6.36 -11.47 -13.29
N ALA A 79 7.27 -10.50 -13.24
CA ALA A 79 7.04 -9.21 -12.62
C ALA A 79 7.77 -8.08 -13.37
N ALA A 80 7.22 -6.87 -13.31
CA ALA A 80 7.89 -5.67 -13.78
C ALA A 80 8.76 -5.11 -12.66
N VAL A 81 9.91 -4.57 -13.06
CA VAL A 81 10.79 -3.79 -12.20
C VAL A 81 10.83 -2.36 -12.75
N ILE A 82 10.24 -1.42 -12.01
CA ILE A 82 10.01 -0.05 -12.48
C ILE A 82 10.89 0.91 -11.67
N VAL A 83 11.89 1.51 -12.30
CA VAL A 83 12.84 2.42 -11.64
C VAL A 83 12.12 3.67 -11.14
N GLY A 84 12.31 4.03 -9.86
CA GLY A 84 11.73 5.23 -9.26
C GLY A 84 12.79 6.28 -8.93
N GLY A 85 12.58 7.54 -9.32
CA GLY A 85 13.45 8.68 -9.02
C GLY A 85 13.09 9.95 -9.80
N GLU A 86 13.78 11.07 -9.53
CA GLU A 86 13.64 12.34 -10.30
C GLU A 86 13.97 12.16 -11.80
N GLU A 87 14.53 11.01 -12.19
CA GLU A 87 14.80 10.58 -13.57
C GLU A 87 13.59 9.97 -14.30
N VAL A 88 12.40 9.86 -13.69
CA VAL A 88 11.16 9.50 -14.43
C VAL A 88 10.88 10.49 -15.57
N ALA A 89 11.39 11.73 -15.44
CA ALA A 89 11.36 12.73 -16.51
C ALA A 89 12.19 12.35 -17.75
N ASN A 90 13.17 11.44 -17.60
CA ASN A 90 14.12 11.01 -18.62
C ASN A 90 13.93 9.54 -19.04
N LEU A 91 12.84 8.87 -18.63
CA LEU A 91 12.54 7.54 -19.16
C LEU A 91 12.24 7.68 -20.66
N ASN A 92 13.09 7.09 -21.50
CA ASN A 92 12.84 6.99 -22.94
C ASN A 92 11.44 6.43 -23.18
N PRO A 93 10.69 6.97 -24.16
CA PRO A 93 9.38 6.45 -24.53
C PRO A 93 9.50 4.96 -24.79
N ARG A 94 8.54 4.18 -24.27
CA ARG A 94 8.48 2.77 -24.58
C ARG A 94 8.05 2.62 -26.04
N ASP A 95 8.95 2.11 -26.86
CA ASP A 95 8.78 2.05 -28.30
C ASP A 95 9.27 0.73 -28.90
N ILE A 96 8.88 0.50 -30.16
CA ILE A 96 9.41 -0.54 -31.03
C ILE A 96 9.94 0.16 -32.26
N LEU A 97 11.19 -0.10 -32.63
CA LEU A 97 11.74 0.34 -33.90
C LEU A 97 11.40 -0.69 -34.98
N VAL A 98 10.74 -0.26 -36.04
CA VAL A 98 10.35 -1.10 -37.17
C VAL A 98 11.02 -0.58 -38.43
N GLU A 99 11.60 -1.46 -39.22
CA GLU A 99 12.11 -1.14 -40.55
C GLU A 99 11.06 -1.51 -41.60
N SER A 100 10.71 -0.55 -42.46
CA SER A 100 9.81 -0.81 -43.58
C SER A 100 10.52 -1.62 -44.67
N ASN A 101 9.75 -2.23 -45.58
CA ASN A 101 10.29 -2.90 -46.76
C ASN A 101 11.09 -1.96 -47.71
N SER A 102 10.97 -0.64 -47.51
CA SER A 102 11.74 0.37 -48.23
C SER A 102 13.00 0.81 -47.48
N GLY A 103 13.38 0.14 -46.38
CA GLY A 103 14.54 0.46 -45.55
C GLY A 103 14.35 1.66 -44.62
N GLN A 104 13.11 2.13 -44.42
CA GLN A 104 12.83 3.27 -43.57
C GLN A 104 12.57 2.83 -42.13
N LEU A 105 13.33 3.37 -41.19
CA LEU A 105 13.10 3.17 -39.76
C LEU A 105 11.92 4.01 -39.26
N MET A 106 11.02 3.38 -38.52
CA MET A 106 9.86 3.97 -37.89
C MET A 106 9.81 3.59 -36.42
N THR A 107 9.60 4.57 -35.56
CA THR A 107 9.39 4.35 -34.12
C THR A 107 7.90 4.20 -33.83
N VAL A 108 7.50 3.08 -33.24
CA VAL A 108 6.13 2.77 -32.84
C VAL A 108 6.00 2.92 -31.33
N MET A 109 5.26 3.94 -30.90
CA MET A 109 5.03 4.22 -29.49
C MET A 109 4.05 3.23 -28.86
N ASP A 110 4.18 3.02 -27.55
CA ASP A 110 3.24 2.22 -26.74
C ASP A 110 1.77 2.69 -26.80
N THR A 111 1.51 3.91 -27.27
CA THR A 111 0.17 4.47 -27.50
C THR A 111 -0.43 4.17 -28.88
N ALA A 112 0.30 3.47 -29.75
CA ALA A 112 -0.19 3.06 -31.07
C ALA A 112 -0.98 1.74 -31.00
N GLY A 113 -2.09 1.64 -31.74
CA GLY A 113 -2.93 0.43 -31.73
C GLY A 113 -2.21 -0.81 -32.25
N TYR A 114 -1.22 -0.65 -33.14
CA TYR A 114 -0.41 -1.76 -33.66
C TYR A 114 0.82 -2.08 -32.80
N TYR A 115 1.01 -1.41 -31.65
CA TYR A 115 2.10 -1.74 -30.73
C TYR A 115 1.97 -3.17 -30.18
N ASP A 116 0.80 -3.52 -29.62
CA ASP A 116 0.55 -4.82 -28.99
C ASP A 116 0.76 -6.00 -29.96
N PRO A 117 0.21 -6.01 -31.20
CA PRO A 117 0.46 -7.11 -32.13
C PRO A 117 1.91 -7.19 -32.62
N LEU A 118 2.66 -6.08 -32.65
CA LEU A 118 4.10 -6.10 -32.98
C LEU A 118 4.94 -6.66 -31.82
N GLN A 119 4.59 -6.33 -30.58
CA GLN A 119 5.30 -6.81 -29.38
C GLN A 119 4.92 -8.25 -29.01
N TYR A 120 3.67 -8.64 -29.23
CA TYR A 120 3.11 -9.93 -28.82
C TYR A 120 2.40 -10.64 -30.00
N PRO A 121 3.11 -10.95 -31.09
CA PRO A 121 2.49 -11.53 -32.29
C PRO A 121 1.76 -12.86 -32.03
N LEU A 122 2.23 -13.66 -31.06
CA LEU A 122 1.57 -14.91 -30.66
C LEU A 122 0.21 -14.70 -29.97
N LEU A 123 0.02 -13.56 -29.31
CA LEU A 123 -1.26 -13.21 -28.68
C LEU A 123 -2.24 -12.57 -29.68
N PHE A 124 -1.73 -12.04 -30.78
CA PHE A 124 -2.47 -11.33 -31.82
C PHE A 124 -2.18 -11.92 -33.21
N PRO A 125 -2.51 -13.20 -33.47
CA PRO A 125 -2.13 -13.89 -34.71
C PRO A 125 -2.76 -13.28 -35.97
N TYR A 126 -3.87 -12.55 -35.83
CA TYR A 126 -4.55 -11.85 -36.91
C TYR A 126 -4.19 -10.36 -37.00
N GLY A 127 -3.21 -9.89 -36.22
CA GLY A 127 -2.79 -8.48 -36.20
C GLY A 127 -3.86 -7.53 -35.66
N SER A 128 -4.84 -8.02 -34.89
CA SER A 128 -5.89 -7.18 -34.31
C SER A 128 -5.28 -6.11 -33.40
N TYR A 129 -5.73 -4.87 -33.57
CA TYR A 129 -5.19 -3.73 -32.83
C TYR A 129 -5.42 -3.86 -31.31
N GLY A 130 -4.39 -3.50 -30.57
CA GLY A 130 -4.46 -3.19 -29.14
C GLY A 130 -5.03 -1.79 -28.88
N TRP A 131 -4.90 -1.34 -27.63
CA TRP A 131 -5.36 -0.01 -27.25
C TRP A 131 -4.50 1.08 -27.89
N SER A 132 -5.16 2.15 -28.36
CA SER A 132 -4.54 3.39 -28.81
C SER A 132 -5.18 4.62 -28.16
N ILE A 133 -4.50 5.77 -28.23
CA ILE A 133 -5.06 7.04 -27.75
C ILE A 133 -6.37 7.45 -28.47
N ASN A 134 -6.57 6.92 -29.68
CA ASN A 134 -7.75 7.17 -30.52
C ASN A 134 -8.80 6.06 -30.41
N SER A 135 -8.66 5.10 -29.49
CA SER A 135 -9.63 4.02 -29.34
C SER A 135 -10.98 4.57 -28.85
N LEU A 136 -12.05 4.30 -29.61
CA LEU A 136 -13.42 4.73 -29.32
C LEU A 136 -14.32 3.52 -29.03
N ASP A 137 -15.33 3.73 -28.21
CA ASP A 137 -16.42 2.77 -28.02
C ASP A 137 -17.47 2.87 -29.13
N SER A 138 -18.48 2.00 -29.10
CA SER A 138 -19.58 1.98 -30.07
C SER A 138 -20.43 3.27 -30.09
N THR A 139 -20.26 4.15 -29.10
CA THR A 139 -20.93 5.45 -28.99
C THR A 139 -20.04 6.61 -29.41
N GLY A 140 -18.81 6.34 -29.87
CA GLY A 140 -17.83 7.34 -30.27
C GLY A 140 -17.08 7.98 -29.10
N ARG A 141 -17.18 7.45 -27.88
CA ARG A 141 -16.46 7.97 -26.71
C ARG A 141 -15.09 7.33 -26.59
N THR A 142 -14.09 8.10 -26.19
CA THR A 142 -12.72 7.59 -25.97
C THR A 142 -12.68 6.54 -24.86
N ILE A 143 -12.08 5.39 -25.16
CA ILE A 143 -11.90 4.30 -24.20
C ILE A 143 -10.60 4.53 -23.43
N PRO A 144 -10.63 4.64 -22.09
CA PRO A 144 -9.41 4.69 -21.30
C PRO A 144 -8.58 3.40 -21.45
N CYS A 145 -7.25 3.52 -21.51
CA CYS A 145 -6.32 2.39 -21.63
C CYS A 145 -6.64 1.23 -20.68
N ARG A 146 -6.89 1.54 -19.41
CA ARG A 146 -7.29 0.55 -18.40
C ARG A 146 -8.58 -0.18 -18.74
N ALA A 147 -9.61 0.55 -19.20
CA ALA A 147 -10.91 -0.02 -19.52
C ALA A 147 -10.80 -1.00 -20.69
N PHE A 148 -9.99 -0.69 -21.69
CA PHE A 148 -9.72 -1.58 -22.82
C PHE A 148 -9.11 -2.90 -22.38
N TYR A 149 -8.02 -2.89 -21.59
CA TYR A 149 -7.39 -4.13 -21.12
C TYR A 149 -8.24 -4.86 -20.08
N ALA A 150 -8.98 -4.15 -19.23
CA ALA A 150 -9.93 -4.78 -18.32
C ALA A 150 -11.04 -5.53 -19.08
N TYR A 151 -11.48 -4.99 -20.22
CA TYR A 151 -12.40 -5.66 -21.15
C TYR A 151 -11.72 -6.86 -21.84
N LEU A 152 -10.47 -6.71 -22.28
CA LEU A 152 -9.73 -7.77 -22.98
C LEU A 152 -9.53 -9.02 -22.12
N PHE A 153 -9.32 -8.84 -20.81
CA PHE A 153 -9.14 -9.93 -19.85
C PHE A 153 -10.44 -10.55 -19.32
N GLN A 154 -11.62 -10.14 -19.82
CA GLN A 154 -12.88 -10.80 -19.43
C GLN A 154 -13.03 -12.17 -20.10
N ILE A 155 -13.43 -13.16 -19.31
CA ILE A 155 -13.90 -14.45 -19.79
C ILE A 155 -15.31 -14.27 -20.34
N ARG A 156 -15.56 -14.76 -21.56
CA ARG A 156 -16.88 -14.70 -22.21
C ARG A 156 -17.31 -16.10 -22.61
N LEU A 157 -18.56 -16.43 -22.33
CA LEU A 157 -19.17 -17.67 -22.82
C LEU A 157 -19.07 -17.69 -24.34
N HIS A 158 -18.65 -18.83 -24.89
CA HIS A 158 -18.47 -19.08 -26.33
C HIS A 158 -17.29 -18.37 -27.01
N VAL A 159 -16.39 -17.70 -26.28
CA VAL A 159 -15.17 -17.10 -26.86
C VAL A 159 -13.92 -17.69 -26.22
N ILE A 160 -13.08 -18.32 -27.03
CA ILE A 160 -11.76 -18.78 -26.59
C ILE A 160 -10.80 -17.60 -26.65
N SER A 161 -10.33 -17.16 -25.48
CA SER A 161 -9.33 -16.09 -25.39
C SER A 161 -7.92 -16.67 -25.45
N ILE A 162 -7.24 -16.53 -26.60
CA ILE A 162 -5.82 -16.93 -26.78
C ILE A 162 -4.94 -16.28 -25.70
N ILE A 163 -5.25 -15.02 -25.35
CA ILE A 163 -4.54 -14.25 -24.33
C ILE A 163 -4.60 -14.96 -22.98
N LEU A 164 -5.79 -15.38 -22.53
CA LEU A 164 -5.95 -16.02 -21.22
C LEU A 164 -5.35 -17.44 -21.16
N LEU A 165 -5.05 -18.05 -22.31
CA LEU A 165 -4.45 -19.38 -22.40
C LEU A 165 -2.91 -19.35 -22.46
N ALA A 166 -2.31 -18.16 -22.49
CA ALA A 166 -0.89 -17.99 -22.78
C ALA A 166 0.07 -18.18 -21.58
N GLY A 167 -0.44 -18.59 -20.41
CA GLY A 167 0.37 -18.91 -19.22
C GLY A 167 1.36 -17.81 -18.82
N ARG A 168 2.67 -18.08 -18.88
CA ARG A 168 3.69 -17.06 -18.57
C ARG A 168 3.66 -15.85 -19.49
N LEU A 169 3.31 -16.04 -20.77
CA LEU A 169 3.19 -14.94 -21.72
C LEU A 169 2.01 -14.03 -21.36
N LEU A 170 0.91 -14.59 -20.83
CA LEU A 170 -0.18 -13.82 -20.23
C LEU A 170 0.32 -12.98 -19.05
N GLN A 171 1.10 -13.57 -18.13
CA GLN A 171 1.64 -12.82 -16.98
C GLN A 171 2.50 -11.64 -17.45
N GLN A 172 3.37 -11.85 -18.44
CA GLN A 172 4.17 -10.78 -19.04
C GLN A 172 3.27 -9.71 -19.64
N PHE A 173 2.35 -10.10 -20.53
CA PHE A 173 1.44 -9.17 -21.21
C PHE A 173 0.60 -8.34 -20.22
N VAL A 174 0.08 -8.95 -19.16
CA VAL A 174 -0.68 -8.28 -18.11
C VAL A 174 0.14 -7.22 -17.38
N VAL A 175 1.33 -7.61 -16.91
CA VAL A 175 2.24 -6.74 -16.17
C VAL A 175 2.66 -5.56 -17.04
N ASP A 176 2.96 -5.86 -18.29
CA ASP A 176 3.42 -4.93 -19.28
C ASP A 176 2.36 -3.87 -19.64
N ASN A 177 1.12 -4.30 -19.82
CA ASN A 177 -0.01 -3.39 -20.02
C ASN A 177 -0.36 -2.59 -18.78
N PHE A 178 -0.15 -3.13 -17.58
CA PHE A 178 -0.27 -2.34 -16.36
C PHE A 178 0.77 -1.21 -16.30
N VAL A 179 2.03 -1.49 -16.67
CA VAL A 179 3.07 -0.46 -16.79
C VAL A 179 2.66 0.61 -17.79
N LYS A 180 2.16 0.23 -18.97
CA LYS A 180 1.61 1.14 -19.99
C LYS A 180 0.47 2.00 -19.43
N ILE A 181 -0.46 1.42 -18.68
CA ILE A 181 -1.57 2.16 -18.03
C ILE A 181 -1.03 3.19 -17.03
N GLU A 182 -0.06 2.82 -16.20
CA GLU A 182 0.51 3.72 -15.20
C GLU A 182 1.37 4.82 -15.82
N ALA A 183 2.18 4.50 -16.82
CA ALA A 183 2.94 5.47 -17.60
C ALA A 183 2.03 6.52 -18.26
N ASN A 184 0.90 6.09 -18.84
CA ASN A 184 -0.10 7.01 -19.39
C ASN A 184 -0.72 7.93 -18.32
N LYS A 185 -1.00 7.41 -17.12
CA LYS A 185 -1.45 8.25 -15.99
C LYS A 185 -0.40 9.26 -15.57
N LEU A 186 0.85 8.82 -15.41
CA LEU A 186 1.97 9.69 -15.02
C LEU A 186 2.23 10.78 -16.07
N ARG A 187 2.17 10.44 -17.36
CA ARG A 187 2.24 11.38 -18.48
C ARG A 187 1.15 12.44 -18.37
N TRP A 188 -0.09 12.02 -18.11
CA TRP A 188 -1.20 12.95 -17.87
C TRP A 188 -0.92 13.87 -16.67
N PHE A 189 -0.51 13.32 -15.51
CA PHE A 189 -0.21 14.15 -14.33
C PHE A 189 0.94 15.14 -14.59
N ARG A 190 1.97 14.75 -15.34
CA ARG A 190 3.09 15.61 -15.72
C ARG A 190 2.64 16.75 -16.64
N ASP A 191 1.86 16.42 -17.66
CA ASP A 191 1.47 17.39 -18.70
C ASP A 191 0.33 18.31 -18.22
N HIS A 192 -0.36 17.95 -17.13
CA HIS A 192 -1.47 18.72 -16.55
C HIS A 192 -1.13 19.32 -15.18
N GLN A 193 0.17 19.46 -14.83
CA GLN A 193 0.59 20.01 -13.53
C GLN A 193 -0.10 21.33 -13.19
N ASP A 194 -0.28 22.23 -14.17
CA ASP A 194 -0.95 23.53 -13.98
C ASP A 194 -2.42 23.40 -13.54
N THR A 195 -3.09 22.31 -13.93
CA THR A 195 -4.46 21.97 -13.49
C THR A 195 -4.48 21.36 -12.08
N ILE A 196 -3.37 20.74 -11.64
CA ILE A 196 -3.25 19.95 -10.39
C ILE A 196 -2.66 20.78 -9.21
N ARG A 197 -2.07 21.95 -9.48
CA ARG A 197 -1.32 22.84 -8.54
C ARG A 197 -1.96 23.09 -7.16
N ALA A 198 -3.27 22.93 -6.99
CA ALA A 198 -3.92 23.11 -5.68
C ALA A 198 -3.56 22.01 -4.65
N GLU A 199 -3.55 20.72 -5.04
CA GLU A 199 -3.18 19.65 -4.09
C GLU A 199 -1.68 19.69 -3.71
N LEU A 200 -0.87 20.32 -4.56
CA LEU A 200 0.57 20.43 -4.45
C LEU A 200 1.04 21.30 -3.27
N TYR A 201 0.45 22.48 -3.06
CA TYR A 201 0.92 23.43 -2.04
C TYR A 201 0.54 23.02 -0.61
N GLN A 202 -0.62 22.37 -0.46
CA GLN A 202 -1.06 21.84 0.84
C GLN A 202 -0.11 20.71 1.31
N GLY A 203 0.38 19.88 0.38
CA GLY A 203 1.29 18.78 0.65
C GLY A 203 2.79 19.08 0.49
N LEU A 204 3.18 20.27 0.02
CA LEU A 204 4.59 20.74 0.04
C LEU A 204 5.00 21.09 1.47
N GLN A 205 4.06 21.63 2.25
CA GLN A 205 4.19 21.82 3.70
C GLN A 205 4.29 20.47 4.42
N ASP A 206 3.47 19.47 4.06
CA ASP A 206 3.57 18.10 4.61
C ASP A 206 4.91 17.40 4.28
N CYS A 207 5.55 17.74 3.15
CA CYS A 207 6.89 17.23 2.77
C CYS A 207 8.02 17.88 3.59
N LEU A 208 7.86 19.14 4.03
CA LEU A 208 8.77 19.77 4.99
C LEU A 208 8.73 19.00 6.32
N ASP A 209 7.54 18.57 6.76
CA ASP A 209 7.34 17.77 7.98
C ASP A 209 7.81 16.30 7.85
N ALA A 210 7.80 15.74 6.63
CA ALA A 210 8.34 14.41 6.35
C ALA A 210 9.89 14.36 6.28
N GLY A 211 10.55 15.53 6.29
CA GLY A 211 12.01 15.62 6.23
C GLY A 211 12.62 15.19 4.88
N GLU A 212 11.88 15.34 3.78
CA GLU A 212 12.35 15.02 2.42
C GLU A 212 13.06 16.18 1.72
N LEU A 213 13.57 17.14 2.49
CA LEU A 213 14.62 18.05 2.03
C LEU A 213 15.81 17.82 2.94
N ASN A 214 16.91 17.30 2.40
CA ASN A 214 18.21 17.80 2.81
C ASN A 214 18.17 19.29 2.45
N PRO A 215 18.04 20.22 3.42
CA PRO A 215 18.30 21.60 3.11
C PRO A 215 19.81 21.62 2.91
N GLY A 216 20.24 21.60 1.65
CA GLY A 216 21.62 21.89 1.29
C GLY A 216 21.94 23.30 1.75
N PHE A 217 22.27 23.44 3.02
CA PHE A 217 23.10 24.51 3.55
C PHE A 217 24.47 24.35 2.90
N THR A 218 24.62 24.80 1.66
CA THR A 218 25.92 25.26 1.19
C THR A 218 25.99 26.74 1.53
N LYS A 219 26.61 26.98 2.68
CA LYS A 219 27.10 28.27 3.15
C LYS A 219 27.83 28.98 1.99
N TYR A 220 27.46 30.23 1.76
CA TYR A 220 28.14 31.22 0.93
C TYR A 220 29.65 30.98 0.73
N THR A 221 30.07 30.79 -0.52
CA THR A 221 31.42 31.15 -1.00
C THR A 221 31.38 31.54 -2.49
N ASN A 222 30.97 32.78 -2.78
CA ASN A 222 31.52 33.73 -3.78
C ASN A 222 30.44 34.69 -4.32
N PRO A 223 30.62 36.02 -4.14
CA PRO A 223 29.67 37.02 -4.58
C PRO A 223 30.01 37.52 -5.99
N THR A 224 29.95 36.69 -7.02
CA THR A 224 30.12 37.14 -8.43
C THR A 224 29.61 36.12 -9.46
N SER A 225 28.35 35.69 -9.38
CA SER A 225 27.61 35.28 -10.59
C SER A 225 26.10 35.30 -10.34
N TRP A 226 25.39 36.14 -11.11
CA TRP A 226 23.94 36.04 -11.24
C TRP A 226 23.64 35.02 -12.33
N LEU A 227 23.63 33.74 -11.98
CA LEU A 227 22.96 32.73 -12.80
C LEU A 227 21.72 32.24 -12.02
N PRO A 228 20.53 32.22 -12.66
CA PRO A 228 19.35 31.65 -12.04
C PRO A 228 19.63 30.18 -11.78
N VAL A 229 19.49 29.76 -10.52
CA VAL A 229 19.46 28.35 -10.14
C VAL A 229 18.41 27.69 -11.04
N ASN A 230 18.86 26.78 -11.91
CA ASN A 230 17.99 25.86 -12.62
C ASN A 230 17.35 24.92 -11.58
N ALA A 231 16.35 25.42 -10.87
CA ALA A 231 15.37 24.61 -10.17
C ALA A 231 14.58 23.86 -11.25
N GLY A 232 15.01 22.64 -11.57
CA GLY A 232 14.24 21.75 -12.44
C GLY A 232 12.78 21.71 -11.96
N LYS A 233 11.82 21.85 -12.89
CA LYS A 233 10.39 21.78 -12.57
C LYS A 233 10.09 20.43 -11.87
N LYS A 234 9.98 20.44 -10.55
CA LYS A 234 9.62 19.25 -9.77
C LYS A 234 8.17 18.88 -10.10
N THR A 235 7.95 17.76 -10.80
CA THR A 235 6.61 17.20 -11.03
C THR A 235 6.15 16.53 -9.74
N ILE A 236 5.01 16.95 -9.19
CA ILE A 236 4.54 16.47 -7.90
C ILE A 236 3.26 15.65 -8.09
N LEU A 237 3.26 14.43 -7.53
CA LEU A 237 2.10 13.55 -7.55
C LEU A 237 1.09 13.89 -6.43
N PRO A 238 -0.21 13.97 -6.76
CA PRO A 238 -1.27 14.24 -5.78
C PRO A 238 -1.54 13.08 -4.83
N SER A 239 -2.30 13.35 -3.78
CA SER A 239 -2.78 12.31 -2.84
C SER A 239 -3.81 11.35 -3.47
N SER A 240 -4.38 11.72 -4.61
CA SER A 240 -5.26 10.86 -5.41
C SER A 240 -4.49 9.80 -6.23
N PHE A 241 -3.16 9.94 -6.37
CA PHE A 241 -2.32 8.93 -7.01
C PHE A 241 -1.98 7.81 -6.02
N VAL A 242 -2.62 6.65 -6.16
CA VAL A 242 -2.43 5.52 -5.24
C VAL A 242 -0.99 5.05 -5.23
N GLY A 243 -0.37 5.03 -4.04
CA GLY A 243 1.03 4.66 -3.82
C GLY A 243 2.01 5.85 -3.82
N SER A 244 1.54 7.08 -4.03
CA SER A 244 2.37 8.27 -3.82
C SER A 244 2.68 8.45 -2.31
N PRO A 245 3.80 9.10 -1.93
CA PRO A 245 4.09 9.40 -0.53
C PRO A 245 2.93 10.12 0.18
N ARG A 246 2.26 11.05 -0.51
CA ARG A 246 1.11 11.79 0.02
C ARG A 246 -0.09 10.89 0.25
N ASP A 247 -0.41 10.03 -0.70
CA ASP A 247 -1.51 9.06 -0.55
C ASP A 247 -1.27 8.14 0.66
N MET A 248 -0.05 7.61 0.82
CA MET A 248 0.32 6.76 1.96
C MET A 248 0.20 7.51 3.29
N ASN A 249 0.68 8.76 3.36
CA ASN A 249 0.55 9.60 4.55
C ASN A 249 -0.92 9.90 4.89
N GLN A 250 -1.73 10.27 3.90
CA GLN A 250 -3.13 10.60 4.12
C GLN A 250 -3.95 9.38 4.56
N ARG A 251 -3.73 8.21 3.94
CA ARG A 251 -4.36 6.95 4.36
C ARG A 251 -3.98 6.59 5.80
N TYR A 252 -2.72 6.77 6.16
CA TYR A 252 -2.29 6.54 7.53
C TYR A 252 -3.01 7.47 8.53
N GLN A 253 -3.05 8.78 8.25
CA GLN A 253 -3.76 9.75 9.09
C GLN A 253 -5.27 9.46 9.19
N ASP A 254 -5.89 8.99 8.11
CA ASP A 254 -7.31 8.59 8.12
C ASP A 254 -7.53 7.35 9.00
N ALA A 255 -6.66 6.34 8.92
CA ALA A 255 -6.73 5.17 9.81
C ALA A 255 -6.57 5.56 11.29
N MET A 256 -5.69 6.52 11.59
CA MET A 256 -5.52 7.03 12.95
C MET A 256 -6.75 7.79 13.45
N ALA A 257 -7.46 8.52 12.60
CA ALA A 257 -8.71 9.16 13.00
C ALA A 257 -9.78 8.14 13.40
N LEU A 258 -9.81 6.96 12.77
CA LEU A 258 -10.69 5.86 13.23
C LEU A 258 -10.28 5.38 14.61
N VAL A 259 -8.98 5.21 14.87
CA VAL A 259 -8.47 4.76 16.18
C VAL A 259 -8.75 5.79 17.27
N GLN A 260 -8.59 7.08 16.99
CA GLN A 260 -8.90 8.16 17.93
C GLN A 260 -10.40 8.20 18.27
N HIS A 261 -11.26 7.91 17.30
CA HIS A 261 -12.71 8.00 17.48
C HIS A 261 -13.33 6.73 18.09
N TYR A 262 -12.90 5.54 17.67
CA TYR A 262 -13.49 4.26 18.08
C TYR A 262 -12.64 3.47 19.09
N GLY A 263 -11.40 3.91 19.35
CA GLY A 263 -10.42 3.19 20.14
C GLY A 263 -9.49 2.31 19.31
N LYS A 264 -8.56 1.62 19.98
CA LYS A 264 -7.62 0.69 19.34
C LYS A 264 -8.33 -0.49 18.66
N PRO A 265 -7.74 -1.09 17.60
CA PRO A 265 -8.23 -2.36 17.05
C PRO A 265 -8.27 -3.47 18.10
N ASP A 266 -9.29 -4.32 18.01
CA ASP A 266 -9.52 -5.46 18.90
C ASP A 266 -9.10 -6.78 18.25
N LEU A 267 -9.18 -6.88 16.91
CA LEU A 267 -8.79 -8.08 16.16
C LEU A 267 -7.90 -7.71 14.98
N PHE A 268 -6.88 -8.53 14.73
CA PHE A 268 -6.06 -8.51 13.53
C PHE A 268 -6.24 -9.81 12.76
N VAL A 269 -6.72 -9.69 11.53
CA VAL A 269 -6.99 -10.84 10.66
C VAL A 269 -6.14 -10.75 9.41
N THR A 270 -5.56 -11.87 9.00
CA THR A 270 -4.93 -12.00 7.69
C THR A 270 -5.46 -13.20 6.95
N MET A 271 -5.84 -13.01 5.69
CA MET A 271 -6.32 -14.08 4.81
C MET A 271 -5.45 -14.12 3.56
N THR A 272 -5.01 -15.33 3.17
CA THR A 272 -4.17 -15.55 1.97
C THR A 272 -4.93 -16.43 0.99
N CYS A 273 -4.87 -16.10 -0.31
CA CYS A 273 -5.53 -16.89 -1.35
C CYS A 273 -5.05 -18.35 -1.32
N ASN A 274 -6.00 -19.29 -1.35
CA ASN A 274 -5.70 -20.70 -1.56
C ASN A 274 -5.78 -21.01 -3.07
N PRO A 275 -4.66 -21.37 -3.74
CA PRO A 275 -4.67 -21.71 -5.16
C PRO A 275 -5.43 -23.01 -5.48
N SER A 276 -5.74 -23.82 -4.47
CA SER A 276 -6.45 -25.09 -4.58
C SER A 276 -7.96 -24.95 -4.33
N TRP A 277 -8.51 -23.73 -4.23
CA TRP A 277 -9.95 -23.56 -4.19
C TRP A 277 -10.60 -24.19 -5.41
N ARG A 278 -11.73 -24.85 -5.18
CA ARG A 278 -12.49 -25.57 -6.21
C ARG A 278 -12.80 -24.67 -7.41
N GLU A 279 -13.21 -23.43 -7.17
CA GLU A 279 -13.53 -22.45 -8.21
C GLU A 279 -12.32 -22.09 -9.09
N ILE A 280 -11.09 -22.24 -8.59
CA ILE A 280 -9.88 -22.07 -9.41
C ILE A 280 -9.64 -23.34 -10.20
N VAL A 281 -9.60 -24.48 -9.52
CA VAL A 281 -9.21 -25.77 -10.10
C VAL A 281 -10.17 -26.23 -11.19
N GLU A 282 -11.48 -26.03 -11.02
CA GLU A 282 -12.51 -26.37 -12.02
C GLU A 282 -12.39 -25.54 -13.31
N GLU A 283 -11.78 -24.35 -13.24
CA GLU A 283 -11.58 -23.45 -14.37
C GLU A 283 -10.20 -23.60 -15.05
N LEU A 284 -9.34 -24.50 -14.53
CA LEU A 284 -8.05 -24.83 -15.14
C LEU A 284 -8.23 -25.89 -16.22
N LEU A 285 -7.64 -25.65 -17.40
CA LEU A 285 -7.56 -26.66 -18.44
C LEU A 285 -6.50 -27.72 -18.11
N PRO A 286 -6.56 -28.93 -18.73
CA PRO A 286 -5.54 -29.95 -18.53
C PRO A 286 -4.11 -29.41 -18.73
N GLY A 287 -3.25 -29.64 -17.74
CA GLY A 287 -1.86 -29.18 -17.73
C GLY A 287 -1.64 -27.73 -17.26
N GLN A 288 -2.70 -26.95 -17.04
CA GLN A 288 -2.58 -25.63 -16.43
C GLN A 288 -2.40 -25.71 -14.91
N THR A 289 -1.63 -24.78 -14.38
CA THR A 289 -1.54 -24.51 -12.95
C THR A 289 -2.24 -23.20 -12.60
N SER A 290 -2.55 -22.98 -11.33
CA SER A 290 -3.10 -21.71 -10.84
C SER A 290 -2.23 -20.49 -11.18
N GLN A 291 -0.91 -20.68 -11.34
CA GLN A 291 0.01 -19.60 -11.72
C GLN A 291 -0.16 -19.20 -13.19
N ASP A 292 -0.62 -20.11 -14.06
CA ASP A 292 -0.86 -19.83 -15.48
C ASP A 292 -2.11 -18.96 -15.68
N ARG A 293 -2.99 -18.91 -14.67
CA ARG A 293 -4.25 -18.16 -14.66
C ARG A 293 -4.32 -17.13 -13.53
N PRO A 294 -3.44 -16.10 -13.54
CA PRO A 294 -3.45 -15.04 -12.52
C PRO A 294 -4.76 -14.24 -12.49
N ASP A 295 -5.53 -14.26 -13.59
CA ASP A 295 -6.87 -13.67 -13.66
C ASP A 295 -7.87 -14.38 -12.76
N LEU A 296 -7.85 -15.72 -12.72
CA LEU A 296 -8.68 -16.52 -11.83
C LEU A 296 -8.30 -16.27 -10.37
N ILE A 297 -7.00 -16.33 -10.05
CA ILE A 297 -6.47 -16.08 -8.71
C ILE A 297 -6.95 -14.72 -8.18
N THR A 298 -6.78 -13.67 -8.97
CA THR A 298 -7.18 -12.32 -8.58
C THR A 298 -8.69 -12.18 -8.41
N ARG A 299 -9.50 -12.71 -9.33
CA ARG A 299 -10.97 -12.57 -9.30
C ARG A 299 -11.60 -13.40 -8.19
N ILE A 300 -11.15 -14.64 -8.00
CA ILE A 300 -11.71 -15.55 -7.00
C ILE A 300 -11.30 -15.11 -5.60
N PHE A 301 -10.04 -14.69 -5.39
CA PHE A 301 -9.66 -14.11 -4.11
C PHE A 301 -10.47 -12.86 -3.78
N HIS A 302 -10.68 -11.96 -4.74
CA HIS A 302 -11.53 -10.79 -4.54
C HIS A 302 -12.96 -11.20 -4.13
N ALA A 303 -13.57 -12.16 -4.82
CA ALA A 303 -14.92 -12.65 -4.50
C ALA A 303 -14.98 -13.28 -3.10
N LYS A 304 -14.03 -14.16 -2.76
CA LYS A 304 -13.95 -14.80 -1.43
C LYS A 304 -13.72 -13.77 -0.33
N PHE A 305 -12.90 -12.74 -0.58
CA PHE A 305 -12.66 -11.67 0.39
C PHE A 305 -13.87 -10.75 0.58
N GLU A 306 -14.64 -10.47 -0.47
CA GLU A 306 -15.89 -9.73 -0.34
C GLU A 306 -16.93 -10.51 0.48
N GLU A 307 -17.02 -11.83 0.28
CA GLU A 307 -17.85 -12.69 1.13
C GLU A 307 -17.35 -12.70 2.58
N PHE A 308 -16.04 -12.87 2.81
CA PHE A 308 -15.41 -12.83 4.13
C PHE A 308 -15.73 -11.53 4.87
N LYS A 309 -15.63 -10.41 4.17
CA LYS A 309 -15.97 -9.10 4.73
C LYS A 309 -17.45 -9.02 5.08
N SER A 310 -18.35 -9.56 4.27
CA SER A 310 -19.78 -9.57 4.61
C SER A 310 -20.08 -10.40 5.86
N ASP A 311 -19.45 -11.57 5.99
CA ASP A 311 -19.62 -12.40 7.17
C ASP A 311 -19.08 -11.74 8.45
N VAL A 312 -17.88 -11.17 8.38
CA VAL A 312 -17.22 -10.54 9.53
C VAL A 312 -17.89 -9.22 9.91
N VAL A 313 -18.23 -8.37 8.93
CA VAL A 313 -18.72 -7.01 9.18
C VAL A 313 -20.24 -6.95 9.26
N ASP A 314 -20.95 -7.57 8.31
CA ASP A 314 -22.41 -7.45 8.23
C ASP A 314 -23.12 -8.50 9.11
N LYS A 315 -22.62 -9.74 9.09
CA LYS A 315 -23.19 -10.85 9.89
C LYS A 315 -22.56 -10.99 11.27
N SER A 316 -21.58 -10.15 11.61
CA SER A 316 -20.94 -10.08 12.93
C SER A 316 -20.33 -11.42 13.37
N ALA A 317 -19.74 -12.18 12.45
CA ALA A 317 -19.18 -13.51 12.74
C ALA A 317 -18.08 -13.51 13.83
N LEU A 318 -17.42 -12.38 14.07
CA LEU A 318 -16.41 -12.18 15.11
C LEU A 318 -16.85 -11.14 16.17
N GLY A 319 -18.14 -10.84 16.25
CA GLY A 319 -18.69 -9.69 16.97
C GLY A 319 -19.03 -8.53 16.04
N LYS A 320 -19.81 -7.57 16.53
CA LYS A 320 -20.30 -6.42 15.78
C LYS A 320 -19.16 -5.45 15.50
N VAL A 321 -18.80 -5.29 14.24
CA VAL A 321 -17.71 -4.40 13.81
C VAL A 321 -18.21 -2.95 13.72
N VAL A 322 -17.65 -2.06 14.54
CA VAL A 322 -17.91 -0.62 14.44
C VAL A 322 -16.96 0.07 13.49
N ALA A 323 -15.71 -0.36 13.35
CA ALA A 323 -14.81 0.18 12.34
C ALA A 323 -13.82 -0.89 11.86
N TYR A 324 -13.34 -0.74 10.64
CA TYR A 324 -12.31 -1.62 10.11
C TYR A 324 -11.42 -0.90 9.11
N VAL A 325 -10.18 -1.40 9.00
CA VAL A 325 -9.22 -1.01 7.98
C VAL A 325 -8.66 -2.28 7.36
N TYR A 326 -8.60 -2.34 6.02
CA TYR A 326 -7.87 -3.41 5.36
C TYR A 326 -6.94 -2.91 4.27
N VAL A 327 -5.89 -3.69 4.03
CA VAL A 327 -4.92 -3.54 2.96
C VAL A 327 -4.70 -4.88 2.29
N ILE A 328 -4.93 -4.93 0.98
CA ILE A 328 -4.52 -6.02 0.10
C ILE A 328 -3.06 -5.76 -0.27
N GLU A 329 -2.20 -6.73 -0.02
CA GLU A 329 -0.87 -6.73 -0.62
C GLU A 329 -0.63 -8.00 -1.44
N PHE A 330 0.44 -7.96 -2.23
CA PHE A 330 0.85 -9.05 -3.09
C PHE A 330 2.28 -9.39 -2.66
N GLN A 331 2.38 -10.27 -1.67
CA GLN A 331 3.69 -10.75 -1.20
C GLN A 331 4.44 -11.34 -2.40
N LYS A 332 5.78 -11.22 -2.42
CA LYS A 332 6.64 -11.86 -3.44
C LYS A 332 6.66 -13.42 -3.36
N ARG A 333 5.60 -13.98 -2.76
CA ARG A 333 5.20 -15.39 -2.64
C ARG A 333 4.09 -15.75 -3.64
N GLY A 334 3.50 -14.75 -4.29
CA GLY A 334 2.76 -14.90 -5.52
C GLY A 334 1.25 -15.00 -5.45
N PHE A 335 0.70 -14.99 -4.25
CA PHE A 335 -0.74 -14.97 -4.02
C PHE A 335 -1.18 -13.69 -3.33
N PRO A 336 -2.35 -13.14 -3.69
CA PRO A 336 -2.94 -12.02 -2.97
C PRO A 336 -3.16 -12.38 -1.49
N HIS A 337 -2.93 -11.40 -0.62
CA HIS A 337 -3.18 -11.53 0.81
C HIS A 337 -3.76 -10.22 1.34
N VAL A 338 -4.56 -10.33 2.40
CA VAL A 338 -5.15 -9.19 3.08
C VAL A 338 -4.66 -9.10 4.51
N HIS A 339 -4.44 -7.88 4.97
CA HIS A 339 -4.33 -7.51 6.37
C HIS A 339 -5.56 -6.69 6.74
N MET A 340 -6.33 -7.12 7.74
CA MET A 340 -7.54 -6.46 8.19
C MET A 340 -7.49 -6.24 9.70
N LEU A 341 -7.81 -5.03 10.13
CA LEU A 341 -7.95 -4.67 11.53
C LEU A 341 -9.41 -4.33 11.80
N LEU A 342 -9.95 -4.87 12.88
CA LEU A 342 -11.34 -4.70 13.30
C LEU A 342 -11.38 -3.99 14.65
N ILE A 343 -12.28 -3.04 14.78
CA ILE A 343 -12.68 -2.40 16.03
C ILE A 343 -14.12 -2.84 16.28
N LEU A 344 -14.35 -3.53 17.39
CA LEU A 344 -15.64 -4.10 17.77
C LEU A 344 -16.46 -3.11 18.60
N ASP A 345 -17.78 -3.31 18.60
CA ASP A 345 -18.71 -2.64 19.50
C ASP A 345 -18.33 -2.96 20.95
N GLU A 346 -18.50 -2.00 21.86
CA GLU A 346 -18.02 -2.09 23.24
C GLU A 346 -18.56 -3.33 23.98
N ASN A 347 -19.76 -3.78 23.61
CA ASN A 347 -20.42 -4.96 24.17
C ASN A 347 -19.86 -6.30 23.66
N ASP A 348 -19.19 -6.29 22.51
CA ASP A 348 -18.64 -7.48 21.85
C ASP A 348 -17.11 -7.57 21.95
N LYS A 349 -16.46 -6.56 22.54
CA LYS A 349 -15.01 -6.58 22.76
C LYS A 349 -14.63 -7.70 23.74
N PRO A 350 -13.72 -8.61 23.38
CA PRO A 350 -13.27 -9.63 24.31
C PRO A 350 -12.32 -9.00 25.35
N ARG A 351 -12.56 -9.29 26.64
CA ARG A 351 -11.83 -8.70 27.78
C ARG A 351 -11.19 -9.73 28.70
N SER A 352 -11.44 -11.01 28.47
CA SER A 352 -10.92 -12.11 29.28
C SER A 352 -10.29 -13.20 28.40
N PRO A 353 -9.31 -13.97 28.92
CA PRO A 353 -8.79 -15.15 28.23
C PRO A 353 -9.86 -16.13 27.76
N GLU A 354 -10.93 -16.32 28.54
CA GLU A 354 -12.04 -17.20 28.21
C GLU A 354 -12.84 -16.69 27.01
N GLU A 355 -12.96 -15.37 26.84
CA GLU A 355 -13.56 -14.76 25.65
C GLU A 355 -12.62 -14.81 24.44
N TYR A 356 -11.30 -14.70 24.64
CA TYR A 356 -10.33 -14.91 23.56
C TYR A 356 -10.45 -16.31 22.98
N ASP A 357 -10.55 -17.33 23.84
CA ASP A 357 -10.65 -18.75 23.45
C ASP A 357 -11.95 -19.07 22.68
N LYS A 358 -13.00 -18.24 22.81
CA LYS A 358 -14.23 -18.37 22.00
C LYS A 358 -14.02 -17.92 20.55
N ILE A 359 -13.09 -16.99 20.32
CA ILE A 359 -12.83 -16.40 19.00
C ILE A 359 -11.64 -17.09 18.32
N VAL A 360 -10.58 -17.38 19.08
CA VAL A 360 -9.29 -17.83 18.57
C VAL A 360 -8.88 -19.14 19.25
N ARG A 361 -8.51 -20.14 18.45
CA ARG A 361 -7.82 -21.36 18.88
C ARG A 361 -6.40 -21.38 18.32
N ALA A 362 -5.49 -22.03 19.03
CA ALA A 362 -4.10 -22.22 18.61
C ALA A 362 -3.64 -23.67 18.82
N GLU A 363 -4.57 -24.61 18.69
CA GLU A 363 -4.37 -26.04 18.94
C GLU A 363 -4.79 -26.86 17.71
N ILE A 364 -4.15 -28.01 17.52
CA ILE A 364 -4.58 -29.07 16.62
C ILE A 364 -5.82 -29.70 17.28
N PRO A 365 -6.99 -29.71 16.62
CA PRO A 365 -8.20 -30.35 17.14
C PRO A 365 -8.01 -31.84 17.38
N ASP A 366 -8.94 -32.48 18.07
CA ASP A 366 -8.96 -33.94 18.11
C ASP A 366 -9.47 -34.49 16.77
N ARG A 367 -8.81 -35.54 16.26
CA ARG A 367 -9.12 -36.11 14.94
C ARG A 367 -10.45 -36.85 14.93
N ASP A 368 -10.81 -37.49 16.03
CA ASP A 368 -12.03 -38.28 16.14
C ASP A 368 -13.25 -37.39 16.45
N GLU A 369 -13.05 -36.30 17.20
CA GLU A 369 -14.12 -35.34 17.53
C GLU A 369 -14.36 -34.29 16.43
N GLU A 370 -13.31 -33.69 15.86
CA GLU A 370 -13.39 -32.59 14.89
C GLU A 370 -12.57 -32.88 13.60
N PRO A 371 -12.85 -33.97 12.86
CA PRO A 371 -12.00 -34.45 11.75
C PRO A 371 -11.80 -33.40 10.64
N GLN A 372 -12.85 -32.69 10.25
CA GLN A 372 -12.76 -31.66 9.21
C GLN A 372 -11.87 -30.48 9.64
N LEU A 373 -11.94 -30.10 10.92
CA LEU A 373 -11.13 -29.01 11.45
C LEU A 373 -9.68 -29.47 11.63
N TYR A 374 -9.47 -30.71 12.07
CA TYR A 374 -8.16 -31.35 12.16
C TYR A 374 -7.42 -31.26 10.81
N ASP A 375 -8.07 -31.71 9.74
CA ASP A 375 -7.49 -31.68 8.39
C ASP A 375 -7.24 -30.24 7.92
N ALA A 376 -8.17 -29.32 8.16
CA ALA A 376 -8.01 -27.92 7.77
C ALA A 376 -6.88 -27.21 8.52
N VAL A 377 -6.69 -27.52 9.81
CA VAL A 377 -5.61 -26.96 10.64
C VAL A 377 -4.26 -27.47 10.17
N LEU A 378 -4.11 -28.77 9.95
CA LEU A 378 -2.86 -29.34 9.42
C LEU A 378 -2.52 -28.79 8.04
N LYS A 379 -3.52 -28.62 7.17
CA LYS A 379 -3.36 -28.12 5.80
C LYS A 379 -2.97 -26.65 5.74
N HIS A 380 -3.59 -25.80 6.56
CA HIS A 380 -3.47 -24.34 6.40
C HIS A 380 -2.81 -23.62 7.56
N MET A 381 -2.96 -24.12 8.79
CA MET A 381 -2.64 -23.39 10.02
C MET A 381 -1.40 -23.89 10.74
N ILE A 382 -0.58 -24.72 10.10
CA ILE A 382 0.73 -25.08 10.65
C ILE A 382 1.80 -24.15 10.09
N HIS A 383 2.56 -23.52 10.99
CA HIS A 383 3.78 -22.84 10.59
C HIS A 383 4.79 -23.89 10.12
N ASN A 384 5.21 -23.80 8.85
CA ASN A 384 6.22 -24.71 8.31
C ASN A 384 7.43 -24.81 9.26
N PRO A 385 7.85 -26.04 9.61
CA PRO A 385 8.97 -26.23 10.52
C PRO A 385 10.22 -25.45 10.11
N CYS A 386 10.78 -24.74 11.08
CA CYS A 386 11.93 -23.85 10.94
C CYS A 386 12.89 -24.03 12.12
N GLY A 387 14.05 -23.37 12.09
CA GLY A 387 15.04 -23.48 13.18
C GLY A 387 16.30 -24.25 12.75
N ALA A 388 16.97 -24.89 13.71
CA ALA A 388 18.28 -25.50 13.51
C ALA A 388 18.30 -26.58 12.41
N GLY A 389 17.20 -27.34 12.24
CA GLY A 389 17.03 -28.34 11.18
C GLY A 389 16.57 -27.79 9.83
N HIS A 390 16.12 -26.54 9.78
CA HIS A 390 15.57 -25.89 8.58
C HIS A 390 16.04 -24.43 8.49
N ARG A 391 17.35 -24.22 8.50
CA ARG A 391 17.98 -22.88 8.58
C ARG A 391 17.69 -22.00 7.36
N ASN A 392 17.37 -22.61 6.22
CA ASN A 392 17.06 -21.93 4.96
C ASN A 392 15.57 -21.53 4.83
N SER A 393 14.74 -21.79 5.85
CA SER A 393 13.33 -21.38 5.84
C SER A 393 13.21 -19.84 5.77
N SER A 394 12.31 -19.34 4.92
CA SER A 394 12.14 -17.88 4.67
C SER A 394 11.76 -17.04 5.90
N CYS A 395 11.38 -17.70 7.00
CA CYS A 395 11.06 -17.08 8.28
C CYS A 395 12.28 -16.95 9.22
N MET A 396 13.43 -17.54 8.89
CA MET A 396 14.66 -17.48 9.69
C MET A 396 15.40 -16.15 9.46
N GLU A 397 15.89 -15.54 10.54
CA GLU A 397 16.79 -14.39 10.51
C GLU A 397 17.71 -14.45 11.73
N ASN A 398 19.02 -14.29 11.50
CA ASN A 398 20.06 -14.43 12.52
C ASN A 398 19.96 -15.73 13.35
N GLY A 399 19.58 -16.84 12.70
CA GLY A 399 19.45 -18.16 13.33
C GLY A 399 18.17 -18.36 14.17
N VAL A 400 17.28 -17.37 14.25
CA VAL A 400 16.03 -17.43 15.00
C VAL A 400 14.84 -17.22 14.05
N CYS A 401 13.71 -17.88 14.32
CA CYS A 401 12.49 -17.62 13.57
C CYS A 401 11.96 -16.21 13.90
N LYS A 402 11.77 -15.36 12.88
CA LYS A 402 11.18 -14.00 13.01
C LYS A 402 9.81 -14.02 13.68
N ARG A 403 9.07 -15.13 13.54
CA ARG A 403 7.73 -15.34 14.09
C ARG A 403 7.74 -16.04 15.44
N LYS A 404 8.94 -16.37 15.96
CA LYS A 404 9.18 -17.05 17.24
C LYS A 404 8.45 -18.40 17.32
N PHE A 405 8.55 -19.19 16.25
CA PHE A 405 8.14 -20.60 16.25
C PHE A 405 9.36 -21.49 16.52
N PRO A 406 9.18 -22.64 17.20
CA PRO A 406 7.94 -23.08 17.87
C PRO A 406 7.55 -22.16 19.05
N LYS A 407 6.25 -22.04 19.32
CA LYS A 407 5.70 -21.23 20.43
C LYS A 407 5.78 -22.01 21.75
N PRO A 408 5.96 -21.34 22.90
CA PRO A 408 5.91 -22.03 24.18
C PRO A 408 4.54 -22.66 24.41
N PHE A 409 4.52 -23.84 25.02
CA PHE A 409 3.29 -24.45 25.50
C PHE A 409 2.69 -23.65 26.64
N SER A 410 1.35 -23.62 26.71
CA SER A 410 0.61 -22.98 27.78
C SER A 410 -0.70 -23.72 28.03
N ALA A 411 -0.96 -24.09 29.29
CA ALA A 411 -2.17 -24.82 29.67
C ALA A 411 -3.45 -23.96 29.55
N ARG A 412 -3.32 -22.63 29.57
CA ARG A 412 -4.42 -21.66 29.42
C ARG A 412 -3.96 -20.43 28.64
N THR A 413 -4.91 -19.69 28.09
CA THR A 413 -4.61 -18.39 27.50
C THR A 413 -4.25 -17.38 28.59
N ILE A 414 -3.20 -16.59 28.36
CA ILE A 414 -2.72 -15.57 29.29
C ILE A 414 -2.72 -14.23 28.55
N GLN A 415 -3.31 -13.21 29.17
CA GLN A 415 -3.29 -11.85 28.67
C GLN A 415 -1.87 -11.28 28.80
N GLY A 416 -1.29 -10.81 27.68
CA GLY A 416 0.02 -10.19 27.68
C GLY A 416 -0.04 -8.68 27.95
N ASP A 417 0.95 -8.16 28.69
CA ASP A 417 1.12 -6.73 28.90
C ASP A 417 1.63 -6.04 27.62
N ASN A 418 0.74 -5.35 26.91
CA ASN A 418 1.06 -4.65 25.66
C ASN A 418 1.70 -5.55 24.56
N SER A 419 1.23 -6.79 24.46
CA SER A 419 1.61 -7.77 23.41
C SER A 419 0.39 -8.60 22.96
N TYR A 420 0.56 -9.47 21.96
CA TYR A 420 -0.47 -10.48 21.65
C TYR A 420 -0.62 -11.45 22.83
N PRO A 421 -1.83 -11.96 23.12
CA PRO A 421 -2.01 -12.97 24.16
C PRO A 421 -1.13 -14.21 23.92
N ILE A 422 -0.71 -14.84 25.01
CA ILE A 422 -0.13 -16.18 24.95
C ILE A 422 -1.32 -17.14 24.90
N TYR A 423 -1.69 -17.59 23.71
CA TYR A 423 -2.80 -18.53 23.55
C TYR A 423 -2.49 -19.88 24.18
N ARG A 424 -3.54 -20.53 24.65
CA ARG A 424 -3.52 -21.94 25.06
C ARG A 424 -2.96 -22.82 23.95
N ARG A 425 -1.95 -23.61 24.31
CA ARG A 425 -1.25 -24.59 23.50
C ARG A 425 -0.84 -25.73 24.42
N ARG A 426 -1.71 -26.72 24.62
CA ARG A 426 -1.37 -27.83 25.52
C ARG A 426 -0.29 -28.72 24.91
N GLY A 427 0.65 -29.17 25.73
CA GLY A 427 1.77 -30.04 25.35
C GLY A 427 1.62 -31.47 25.86
N ASP A 428 0.40 -31.85 26.23
CA ASP A 428 0.02 -33.17 26.74
C ASP A 428 -0.25 -34.19 25.62
N LEU A 429 -0.55 -33.72 24.40
CA LEU A 429 -0.77 -34.57 23.23
C LEU A 429 0.53 -34.87 22.48
N PRO A 430 0.69 -36.09 21.93
CA PRO A 430 1.81 -36.44 21.09
C PRO A 430 1.79 -35.65 19.78
N ALA A 431 2.97 -35.41 19.21
CA ALA A 431 3.09 -34.78 17.90
C ALA A 431 2.47 -35.68 16.81
N VAL A 432 1.85 -35.05 15.81
CA VAL A 432 1.17 -35.71 14.70
C VAL A 432 1.91 -35.45 13.38
N PRO A 433 1.82 -36.35 12.39
CA PRO A 433 2.42 -36.11 11.09
C PRO A 433 1.72 -34.96 10.37
N LEU A 434 2.49 -34.08 9.71
CA LEU A 434 1.97 -32.88 9.03
C LEU A 434 0.98 -33.19 7.89
N HIS A 435 1.14 -34.35 7.25
CA HIS A 435 0.24 -34.93 6.25
C HIS A 435 0.45 -36.44 6.24
N GLU A 436 -0.45 -37.17 5.58
CA GLU A 436 -0.31 -38.62 5.42
C GLU A 436 1.08 -38.97 4.84
N ASN A 437 1.79 -39.87 5.52
CA ASN A 437 3.16 -40.30 5.19
C ASN A 437 4.26 -39.23 5.34
N SER A 438 4.00 -38.13 6.05
CA SER A 438 5.04 -37.14 6.33
C SER A 438 6.07 -37.66 7.34
N THR A 439 7.36 -37.42 7.06
CA THR A 439 8.44 -37.59 8.05
C THR A 439 8.52 -36.43 9.04
N THR A 440 7.73 -35.38 8.83
CA THR A 440 7.70 -34.17 9.65
C THR A 440 6.54 -34.23 10.62
N TYR A 441 6.85 -34.18 11.91
CA TYR A 441 5.87 -34.18 12.99
C TYR A 441 5.73 -32.79 13.57
N VAL A 442 4.49 -32.42 13.89
CA VAL A 442 4.12 -31.12 14.43
C VAL A 442 3.19 -31.29 15.62
N ASP A 443 3.25 -30.33 16.53
CA ASP A 443 2.43 -30.27 17.73
C ASP A 443 1.81 -28.86 17.86
N ASN A 444 1.10 -28.61 18.97
CA ASN A 444 0.46 -27.33 19.25
C ASN A 444 1.40 -26.12 19.28
N SER A 445 2.72 -26.31 19.40
CA SER A 445 3.68 -25.20 19.34
C SER A 445 3.82 -24.59 17.94
N TRP A 446 3.40 -25.31 16.89
CA TRP A 446 3.52 -24.89 15.48
C TRP A 446 2.26 -24.26 14.90
N VAL A 447 1.14 -24.31 15.64
CA VAL A 447 -0.16 -23.85 15.15
C VAL A 447 -0.21 -22.31 15.07
N VAL A 448 -0.64 -21.77 13.94
CA VAL A 448 -0.94 -20.36 13.75
C VAL A 448 -2.35 -20.09 14.31
N PRO A 449 -2.56 -19.05 15.13
CA PRO A 449 -3.88 -18.75 15.72
C PRO A 449 -4.98 -18.58 14.67
N TYR A 450 -6.12 -19.24 14.85
CA TYR A 450 -7.20 -19.31 13.87
C TYR A 450 -8.58 -19.26 14.51
N ASN A 451 -9.59 -18.89 13.72
CA ASN A 451 -10.99 -19.07 14.08
C ASN A 451 -11.54 -20.33 13.37
N PRO A 452 -12.10 -21.32 14.09
CA PRO A 452 -12.55 -22.59 13.50
C PRO A 452 -13.56 -22.43 12.35
N TRP A 453 -14.56 -21.57 12.55
CA TRP A 453 -15.63 -21.37 11.58
C TRP A 453 -15.13 -20.72 10.30
N LEU A 454 -14.31 -19.66 10.41
CA LEU A 454 -13.70 -19.00 9.26
C LEU A 454 -12.78 -19.93 8.48
N LEU A 455 -11.98 -20.74 9.18
CA LEU A 455 -11.07 -21.70 8.55
C LEU A 455 -11.83 -22.74 7.71
N LEU A 456 -12.87 -23.34 8.29
CA LEU A 456 -13.70 -24.34 7.60
C LEU A 456 -14.47 -23.72 6.42
N LYS A 457 -15.05 -22.53 6.61
CA LYS A 457 -15.83 -21.87 5.56
C LYS A 457 -14.98 -21.51 4.35
N TYR A 458 -13.78 -20.99 4.56
CA TYR A 458 -12.95 -20.44 3.49
C TYR A 458 -11.85 -21.39 3.00
N ASP A 459 -11.59 -22.52 3.66
CA ASP A 459 -10.55 -23.50 3.31
C ASP A 459 -9.24 -22.82 2.85
N CYS A 460 -8.71 -21.90 3.66
CA CYS A 460 -7.49 -21.18 3.34
C CYS A 460 -6.77 -20.70 4.60
N HIS A 461 -5.54 -20.21 4.44
CA HIS A 461 -4.78 -19.67 5.56
C HIS A 461 -5.40 -18.35 6.07
N ILE A 462 -6.11 -18.42 7.20
CA ILE A 462 -6.68 -17.28 7.93
C ILE A 462 -6.12 -17.23 9.35
N ASN A 463 -5.20 -16.30 9.59
CA ASN A 463 -4.68 -16.03 10.94
C ASN A 463 -5.57 -14.97 11.61
N VAL A 464 -6.06 -15.27 12.82
CA VAL A 464 -6.87 -14.37 13.64
C VAL A 464 -6.15 -14.15 14.96
N GLU A 465 -5.83 -12.90 15.26
CA GLU A 465 -5.11 -12.50 16.45
C GLU A 465 -5.94 -11.50 17.26
N ILE A 466 -6.07 -11.74 18.56
CA ILE A 466 -6.58 -10.76 19.52
C ILE A 466 -5.57 -9.62 19.63
N CYS A 467 -6.00 -8.42 19.32
CA CYS A 467 -5.22 -7.22 19.48
C CYS A 467 -5.72 -6.43 20.69
N SER A 468 -4.91 -6.31 21.73
CA SER A 468 -5.24 -5.48 22.90
C SER A 468 -4.18 -4.40 23.16
N SER A 469 -3.14 -4.29 22.33
CA SER A 469 -1.99 -3.42 22.59
C SER A 469 -1.87 -2.26 21.61
N ILE A 470 -1.25 -1.18 22.06
CA ILE A 470 -0.93 0.00 21.23
C ILE A 470 0.04 -0.33 20.09
N LYS A 471 0.77 -1.45 20.19
CA LYS A 471 1.65 -1.95 19.13
C LYS A 471 0.86 -2.27 17.85
N CYS A 472 -0.40 -2.71 17.93
CA CYS A 472 -1.20 -2.94 16.73
C CYS A 472 -1.53 -1.65 15.96
N VAL A 473 -1.59 -0.50 16.67
CA VAL A 473 -1.74 0.81 16.04
C VAL A 473 -0.48 1.15 15.24
N LYS A 474 0.72 0.84 15.79
CA LYS A 474 1.98 0.90 15.02
C LYS A 474 2.02 -0.11 13.86
N TYR A 475 1.32 -1.24 13.96
CA TYR A 475 1.14 -2.15 12.83
C TYR A 475 0.28 -1.56 11.70
N LEU A 476 -0.67 -0.64 11.97
CA LEU A 476 -1.34 0.12 10.90
C LEU A 476 -0.31 0.88 10.06
N TYR A 477 0.67 1.53 10.69
CA TYR A 477 1.75 2.19 9.95
C TYR A 477 2.49 1.20 9.05
N LYS A 478 2.89 0.03 9.59
CA LYS A 478 3.62 -1.00 8.81
C LYS A 478 2.91 -1.43 7.52
N TYR A 479 1.57 -1.47 7.48
CA TYR A 479 0.80 -2.01 6.34
C TYR A 479 0.05 -0.95 5.53
N VAL A 480 -0.45 0.12 6.16
CA VAL A 480 -1.10 1.26 5.49
C VAL A 480 -0.08 2.21 4.88
N HIS A 481 1.08 2.38 5.53
CA HIS A 481 2.20 3.20 5.04
C HIS A 481 3.27 2.38 4.32
N LYS A 482 3.09 1.06 4.16
CA LYS A 482 4.01 0.25 3.36
C LYS A 482 3.93 0.70 1.91
N GLY A 483 5.04 1.21 1.40
CA GLY A 483 5.24 1.34 -0.03
C GLY A 483 5.07 -0.01 -0.74
N VAL A 484 4.75 0.08 -2.01
CA VAL A 484 4.86 -1.01 -3.00
C VAL A 484 6.18 -1.77 -2.83
N ALA A 485 6.15 -3.07 -3.06
CA ALA A 485 7.35 -3.91 -2.92
C ALA A 485 8.48 -3.34 -3.81
N ARG A 486 9.69 -3.22 -3.26
CA ARG A 486 10.86 -2.69 -3.98
C ARG A 486 11.91 -3.77 -4.16
N VAL A 487 12.72 -3.64 -5.19
CA VAL A 487 13.86 -4.49 -5.48
C VAL A 487 15.04 -3.57 -5.72
N SER A 488 16.14 -3.84 -5.00
CA SER A 488 17.45 -3.27 -5.31
C SER A 488 18.16 -4.25 -6.24
N MET A 489 18.54 -3.77 -7.41
CA MET A 489 19.28 -4.56 -8.40
C MET A 489 20.71 -4.04 -8.51
N GLU A 490 21.67 -4.97 -8.49
CA GLU A 490 23.06 -4.71 -8.83
C GLU A 490 23.33 -5.20 -10.25
N VAL A 491 23.81 -4.32 -11.12
CA VAL A 491 24.30 -4.68 -12.47
C VAL A 491 25.83 -4.75 -12.39
N ARG A 492 26.38 -5.98 -12.33
CA ARG A 492 27.83 -6.17 -12.32
C ARG A 492 28.40 -6.09 -13.74
N THR A 493 29.28 -5.13 -13.97
CA THR A 493 30.24 -5.12 -15.08
C THR A 493 31.58 -5.69 -14.61
N GLY A 494 32.42 -6.16 -15.53
CA GLY A 494 33.82 -6.50 -15.24
C GLY A 494 34.60 -5.35 -14.59
N THR A 495 35.85 -5.63 -14.21
CA THR A 495 36.77 -5.02 -13.22
C THR A 495 36.80 -3.51 -12.91
N ASP A 496 36.02 -2.65 -13.55
CA ASP A 496 35.89 -1.22 -13.20
C ASP A 496 34.56 -0.93 -12.47
N THR A 497 34.67 -0.62 -11.18
CA THR A 497 33.58 -0.36 -10.24
C THR A 497 33.23 1.12 -10.14
N ASN A 498 32.03 1.50 -10.61
CA ASN A 498 31.36 2.73 -10.19
C ASN A 498 30.18 2.37 -9.27
N GLU A 499 30.40 2.45 -7.95
CA GLU A 499 29.44 2.03 -6.93
C GLU A 499 28.08 2.75 -6.98
N ILE A 500 28.00 3.97 -7.53
CA ILE A 500 26.76 4.76 -7.53
C ILE A 500 25.87 4.42 -8.74
N GLN A 501 26.47 4.07 -9.88
CA GLN A 501 25.74 3.64 -11.08
C GLN A 501 25.25 2.19 -11.03
N GLN A 502 25.68 1.41 -10.03
CA GLN A 502 25.37 -0.02 -9.93
C GLN A 502 24.05 -0.34 -9.21
N PHE A 503 23.42 0.61 -8.52
CA PHE A 503 22.20 0.36 -7.75
C PHE A 503 20.97 1.01 -8.36
N ILE A 504 20.06 0.18 -8.88
CA ILE A 504 18.73 0.61 -9.33
C ILE A 504 17.71 0.24 -8.25
N ASP A 505 17.03 1.25 -7.69
CA ASP A 505 15.90 1.05 -6.76
C ASP A 505 14.58 1.11 -7.52
N ALA A 506 13.90 -0.03 -7.61
CA ALA A 506 12.76 -0.17 -8.51
C ALA A 506 11.58 -0.93 -7.88
N ARG A 507 10.37 -0.56 -8.28
CA ARG A 507 9.12 -1.18 -7.84
C ARG A 507 8.89 -2.53 -8.51
N TRP A 508 8.58 -3.54 -7.72
CA TRP A 508 8.19 -4.88 -8.16
C TRP A 508 6.67 -4.99 -8.28
N VAL A 509 6.17 -5.36 -9.46
CA VAL A 509 4.73 -5.59 -9.70
C VAL A 509 4.51 -6.94 -10.36
N CYS A 510 3.78 -7.83 -9.70
CA CYS A 510 3.45 -9.16 -10.24
C CYS A 510 2.11 -9.15 -11.01
N ALA A 511 1.83 -10.21 -11.77
CA ALA A 511 0.62 -10.31 -12.58
C ALA A 511 -0.70 -10.21 -11.77
N PRO A 512 -0.86 -10.86 -10.60
CA PRO A 512 -2.06 -10.68 -9.78
C PRO A 512 -2.26 -9.23 -9.31
N GLU A 513 -1.19 -8.52 -8.93
CA GLU A 513 -1.25 -7.10 -8.57
C GLU A 513 -1.67 -6.23 -9.76
N ALA A 514 -1.06 -6.45 -10.92
CA ALA A 514 -1.40 -5.76 -12.16
C ALA A 514 -2.89 -5.96 -12.51
N LEU A 515 -3.41 -7.18 -12.44
CA LEU A 515 -4.82 -7.47 -12.69
C LEU A 515 -5.75 -6.82 -11.67
N TRP A 516 -5.37 -6.82 -10.39
CA TRP A 516 -6.14 -6.14 -9.34
C TRP A 516 -6.32 -4.65 -9.66
N ARG A 517 -5.25 -4.01 -10.13
CA ARG A 517 -5.23 -2.59 -10.55
C ARG A 517 -6.02 -2.36 -11.83
N ILE A 518 -5.91 -3.27 -12.81
CA ILE A 518 -6.61 -3.18 -14.10
C ILE A 518 -8.13 -3.32 -13.89
N TYR A 519 -8.57 -4.29 -13.09
CA TYR A 519 -9.97 -4.48 -12.72
C TYR A 519 -10.52 -3.43 -11.76
N GLN A 520 -9.66 -2.55 -11.23
CA GLN A 520 -10.04 -1.50 -10.27
C GLN A 520 -10.62 -2.09 -8.97
N PHE A 521 -10.13 -3.25 -8.55
CA PHE A 521 -10.46 -3.80 -7.25
C PHE A 521 -9.85 -2.93 -6.14
N THR A 522 -10.56 -2.80 -5.01
CA THR A 522 -10.17 -1.90 -3.93
C THR A 522 -9.01 -2.49 -3.14
N LEU A 523 -7.84 -1.85 -3.17
CA LEU A 523 -6.65 -2.30 -2.42
C LEU A 523 -6.72 -1.97 -0.94
N THR A 524 -7.24 -0.80 -0.61
CA THR A 524 -7.31 -0.34 0.77
C THR A 524 -8.66 0.28 1.01
N ARG A 525 -9.27 -0.05 2.15
CA ARG A 525 -10.52 0.57 2.56
C ARG A 525 -10.52 0.80 4.05
N MET A 526 -11.18 1.88 4.44
CA MET A 526 -11.44 2.27 5.81
C MET A 526 -12.94 2.49 5.95
N CYS A 527 -13.52 1.95 7.01
CA CYS A 527 -14.92 2.12 7.35
C CYS A 527 -15.03 2.43 8.84
N PRO A 528 -15.80 3.45 9.25
CA PRO A 528 -16.46 4.47 8.41
C PRO A 528 -15.49 5.28 7.52
N SER A 529 -16.02 5.93 6.48
CA SER A 529 -15.18 6.80 5.64
C SER A 529 -14.74 8.04 6.43
N VAL A 530 -13.54 8.53 6.16
CA VAL A 530 -12.99 9.75 6.79
C VAL A 530 -13.10 10.92 5.82
N GLU A 531 -13.84 11.96 6.21
CA GLU A 531 -13.96 13.22 5.46
C GLU A 531 -12.89 14.20 5.94
N ARG A 532 -12.01 14.61 5.02
CA ARG A 532 -10.86 15.46 5.33
C ARG A 532 -11.26 16.93 5.27
N LEU A 533 -11.37 17.55 6.43
CA LEU A 533 -11.87 18.91 6.62
C LEU A 533 -10.77 19.94 6.41
N GLN A 534 -11.05 20.90 5.52
CA GLN A 534 -10.13 21.97 5.16
C GLN A 534 -9.81 22.85 6.36
N LEU A 535 -8.53 23.20 6.50
CA LEU A 535 -8.01 24.12 7.50
C LEU A 535 -7.22 25.22 6.78
N HIS A 536 -7.58 26.48 7.03
CA HIS A 536 -6.87 27.64 6.50
C HIS A 536 -7.22 28.88 7.32
N LEU A 537 -6.31 29.87 7.33
CA LEU A 537 -6.61 31.18 7.90
C LEU A 537 -7.58 31.96 6.99
N GLN A 538 -8.17 33.02 7.53
CA GLN A 538 -9.07 33.89 6.77
C GLN A 538 -8.36 34.40 5.50
N ASN A 539 -9.04 34.27 4.35
CA ASN A 539 -8.53 34.64 3.03
C ASN A 539 -7.22 33.98 2.59
N ARG A 540 -6.73 32.96 3.31
CA ARG A 540 -5.56 32.14 2.95
C ARG A 540 -5.95 30.74 2.49
N HIS A 541 -7.13 30.61 1.88
CA HIS A 541 -7.56 29.38 1.22
C HIS A 541 -7.08 29.35 -0.22
N GLN A 542 -6.91 28.14 -0.76
CA GLN A 542 -6.48 27.96 -2.13
C GLN A 542 -7.64 28.15 -3.11
N ILE A 543 -7.39 28.87 -4.19
CA ILE A 543 -8.34 29.10 -5.29
C ILE A 543 -7.80 28.39 -6.54
N ARG A 544 -8.68 27.70 -7.27
CA ARG A 544 -8.36 27.09 -8.56
C ARG A 544 -8.67 28.06 -9.67
N PHE A 545 -7.76 28.20 -10.62
CA PHE A 545 -7.98 28.97 -11.82
C PHE A 545 -7.20 28.39 -12.99
N ASN A 546 -7.72 28.57 -14.19
CA ASN A 546 -7.03 28.23 -15.42
C ASN A 546 -6.05 29.35 -15.78
N THR A 547 -4.97 29.01 -16.47
CA THR A 547 -3.98 29.99 -16.97
C THR A 547 -4.57 31.07 -17.86
N ASN A 548 -5.76 30.82 -18.42
CA ASN A 548 -6.45 31.70 -19.36
C ASN A 548 -7.51 32.58 -18.68
N GLN A 549 -7.63 32.55 -17.34
CA GLN A 549 -8.56 33.37 -16.57
C GLN A 549 -7.84 34.58 -15.95
N SER A 550 -8.47 35.75 -15.97
CA SER A 550 -7.92 36.93 -15.29
C SER A 550 -8.07 36.80 -13.77
N ILE A 551 -7.09 37.32 -13.02
CA ILE A 551 -7.10 37.32 -11.54
C ILE A 551 -8.35 38.03 -11.00
N GLU A 552 -8.78 39.09 -11.67
CA GLU A 552 -9.97 39.86 -11.32
C GLU A 552 -11.24 38.99 -11.40
N ASP A 553 -11.45 38.29 -12.51
CA ASP A 553 -12.61 37.39 -12.69
C ASP A 553 -12.61 36.28 -11.63
N ILE A 554 -11.43 35.75 -11.29
CA ILE A 554 -11.25 34.70 -10.30
C ILE A 554 -11.64 35.19 -8.90
N LEU A 555 -11.26 36.40 -8.52
CA LEU A 555 -11.58 36.98 -7.22
C LEU A 555 -13.06 37.36 -7.10
N GLN A 556 -13.69 37.76 -8.21
CA GLN A 556 -15.11 38.11 -8.25
C GLN A 556 -16.04 36.90 -8.22
N MET A 557 -15.56 35.68 -8.55
CA MET A 557 -16.36 34.45 -8.51
C MET A 557 -16.77 34.05 -7.09
N PRO A 558 -18.06 34.10 -6.71
CA PRO A 558 -18.51 33.82 -5.34
C PRO A 558 -18.27 32.37 -4.89
N GLN A 559 -18.01 31.46 -5.82
CA GLN A 559 -17.69 30.07 -5.49
C GLN A 559 -16.24 29.89 -5.03
N ASN A 560 -15.34 30.84 -5.32
CA ASN A 560 -13.92 30.70 -4.99
C ASN A 560 -13.65 30.95 -3.51
N SER A 561 -14.48 31.75 -2.85
CA SER A 561 -14.44 31.99 -1.40
C SER A 561 -15.11 30.88 -0.56
N ARG A 562 -15.83 29.95 -1.19
CA ARG A 562 -16.53 28.85 -0.51
C ARG A 562 -15.59 27.68 -0.27
N THR A 563 -15.37 27.38 1.01
CA THR A 563 -14.60 26.25 1.51
C THR A 563 -15.46 25.47 2.49
N MET A 564 -15.02 24.26 2.85
CA MET A 564 -15.69 23.49 3.91
C MET A 564 -15.80 24.29 5.21
N LEU A 565 -14.76 25.05 5.54
CA LEU A 565 -14.67 25.84 6.77
C LEU A 565 -15.55 27.10 6.72
N THR A 566 -15.54 27.85 5.61
CA THR A 566 -16.37 29.07 5.50
C THR A 566 -17.85 28.73 5.43
N GLU A 567 -18.22 27.65 4.74
CA GLU A 567 -19.62 27.21 4.71
C GLU A 567 -20.05 26.54 6.03
N PHE A 568 -19.14 25.96 6.82
CA PHE A 568 -19.46 25.50 8.18
C PHE A 568 -19.89 26.67 9.07
N PHE A 569 -19.16 27.79 9.04
CA PHE A 569 -19.54 29.01 9.76
C PHE A 569 -20.91 29.53 9.32
N LYS A 570 -21.16 29.57 8.01
CA LYS A 570 -22.45 29.97 7.45
C LYS A 570 -23.60 29.05 7.88
N MET A 571 -23.34 27.74 7.97
CA MET A 571 -24.32 26.80 8.51
C MET A 571 -24.61 27.10 9.98
N ASN A 572 -23.61 27.43 10.80
CA ASN A 572 -23.84 27.80 12.20
C ASN A 572 -24.65 29.09 12.36
N VAL A 573 -24.57 30.02 11.39
CA VAL A 573 -25.43 31.22 11.38
C VAL A 573 -26.88 30.89 11.02
N SER A 574 -27.08 29.98 10.05
CA SER A 574 -28.38 29.76 9.41
C SER A 574 -29.17 28.57 9.96
N ASP A 575 -28.52 27.59 10.56
CA ASP A 575 -29.11 26.37 11.10
C ASP A 575 -28.75 26.24 12.59
N PRO A 576 -29.70 26.47 13.51
CA PRO A 576 -29.46 26.32 14.95
C PRO A 576 -28.98 24.91 15.36
N GLU A 577 -29.34 23.88 14.59
CA GLU A 577 -28.86 22.51 14.85
C GLU A 577 -27.37 22.36 14.54
N ALA A 578 -26.85 23.10 13.55
CA ALA A 578 -25.43 23.04 13.18
C ALA A 578 -24.53 23.47 14.34
N ARG A 579 -24.99 24.43 15.15
CA ARG A 579 -24.28 24.96 16.33
C ARG A 579 -23.96 23.91 17.40
N LYS A 580 -24.69 22.79 17.40
CA LYS A 580 -24.47 21.71 18.36
C LYS A 580 -23.17 20.94 18.11
N TYR A 581 -22.60 21.01 16.90
CA TYR A 581 -21.51 20.13 16.49
C TYR A 581 -20.17 20.88 16.41
N LEU A 582 -19.08 20.18 16.76
CA LEU A 582 -17.73 20.62 16.44
C LEU A 582 -17.47 20.47 14.94
N TYR A 583 -16.47 21.18 14.42
CA TYR A 583 -16.12 21.08 13.01
C TYR A 583 -15.76 19.64 12.61
N ILE A 584 -15.01 18.93 13.46
CA ILE A 584 -14.62 17.51 13.25
C ILE A 584 -15.81 16.53 13.29
N GLU A 585 -16.89 16.87 13.99
CA GLU A 585 -18.10 16.06 14.09
C GLU A 585 -19.07 16.36 12.93
N PHE A 586 -18.91 17.50 12.27
CA PHE A 586 -19.84 17.98 11.25
C PHE A 586 -20.15 16.96 10.13
N PRO A 587 -19.15 16.20 9.59
CA PRO A 587 -19.41 15.18 8.57
C PRO A 587 -20.34 14.03 9.00
N GLN A 588 -20.51 13.80 10.30
CA GLN A 588 -21.43 12.80 10.84
C GLN A 588 -22.89 13.22 10.59
N HIS A 589 -23.17 14.53 10.59
CA HIS A 589 -24.52 15.10 10.50
C HIS A 589 -24.80 15.80 9.16
N TYR A 590 -23.76 16.29 8.49
CA TYR A 590 -23.84 17.01 7.22
C TYR A 590 -22.91 16.36 6.18
N ARG A 591 -23.28 16.44 4.91
CA ARG A 591 -22.48 15.98 3.77
C ARG A 591 -22.05 17.18 2.94
N TRP A 592 -20.77 17.20 2.56
CA TRP A 592 -20.23 18.17 1.63
C TRP A 592 -20.62 17.83 0.19
N LEU A 593 -21.12 18.82 -0.54
CA LEU A 593 -21.40 18.72 -1.97
C LEU A 593 -20.35 19.51 -2.73
N THR A 594 -19.36 18.81 -3.30
CA THR A 594 -18.24 19.43 -4.03
C THR A 594 -18.69 20.27 -5.22
N SER A 595 -19.74 19.85 -5.94
CA SER A 595 -20.24 20.57 -7.14
C SER A 595 -20.85 21.93 -6.81
N SER A 596 -21.57 22.03 -5.68
CA SER A 596 -22.18 23.28 -5.23
C SER A 596 -21.35 24.03 -4.18
N LYS A 597 -20.29 23.40 -3.68
CA LYS A 597 -19.49 23.84 -2.52
C LYS A 597 -20.38 24.23 -1.34
N THR A 598 -21.23 23.33 -0.89
CA THR A 598 -22.14 23.56 0.24
C THR A 598 -22.29 22.32 1.13
N TRP A 599 -22.62 22.56 2.40
CA TRP A 599 -23.06 21.51 3.33
C TRP A 599 -24.56 21.26 3.20
N ARG A 600 -24.96 19.98 3.28
CA ARG A 600 -26.37 19.60 3.41
C ARG A 600 -26.55 18.59 4.51
N LYS A 601 -27.65 18.71 5.27
CA LYS A 601 -28.01 17.75 6.30
C LYS A 601 -28.07 16.34 5.71
N ARG A 602 -27.38 15.40 6.35
CA ARG A 602 -27.30 14.01 5.92
C ARG A 602 -28.67 13.37 6.13
N ARG A 603 -29.15 12.69 5.09
CA ARG A 603 -30.42 11.95 5.11
C ARG A 603 -30.25 10.44 5.27
N ASN A 604 -29.05 9.93 5.00
CA ASN A 604 -28.75 8.49 5.07
C ASN A 604 -28.07 8.12 6.39
N LYS A 605 -28.12 6.84 6.76
CA LYS A 605 -27.46 6.30 7.95
C LYS A 605 -25.96 5.99 7.72
N GLN A 606 -25.36 6.52 6.65
CA GLN A 606 -23.94 6.27 6.38
C GLN A 606 -23.09 6.96 7.44
N ARG A 607 -22.30 6.15 8.15
CA ARG A 607 -21.33 6.63 9.14
C ARG A 607 -20.15 7.24 8.40
N VAL A 608 -19.76 8.44 8.81
CA VAL A 608 -18.62 9.18 8.29
C VAL A 608 -18.01 9.92 9.47
N ILE A 609 -16.68 9.87 9.63
CA ILE A 609 -15.99 10.67 10.64
C ILE A 609 -15.25 11.83 9.96
N GLY A 610 -15.13 12.96 10.64
CA GLY A 610 -14.31 14.07 10.16
C GLY A 610 -12.87 13.96 10.63
N ARG A 611 -11.93 14.48 9.83
CA ARG A 611 -10.55 14.71 10.24
C ARG A 611 -10.11 16.06 9.72
N ILE A 612 -9.77 16.98 10.63
CA ILE A 612 -9.16 18.26 10.24
C ILE A 612 -7.72 18.00 9.78
N TYR A 613 -7.31 18.61 8.67
CA TYR A 613 -5.92 18.56 8.23
C TYR A 613 -4.98 18.91 9.39
N THR A 614 -3.86 18.17 9.48
CA THR A 614 -2.85 18.41 10.51
C THR A 614 -2.28 19.82 10.33
N ALA A 615 -1.95 20.44 11.46
CA ALA A 615 -1.17 21.66 11.52
C ALA A 615 -0.05 21.43 12.53
N SER A 616 1.19 21.68 12.11
CA SER A 616 2.36 21.68 12.99
C SER A 616 2.33 22.91 13.90
N PRO A 617 2.81 22.83 15.16
CA PRO A 617 3.02 24.02 15.98
C PRO A 617 3.83 25.12 15.29
N MET A 618 4.71 24.76 14.34
CA MET A 618 5.48 25.70 13.52
C MET A 618 4.61 26.56 12.58
N GLU A 619 3.37 26.16 12.30
CA GLU A 619 2.42 26.91 11.47
C GLU A 619 1.68 28.01 12.26
N GLY A 620 2.02 28.19 13.55
CA GLY A 620 1.56 29.31 14.38
C GLY A 620 0.03 29.40 14.45
N GLU A 621 -0.53 30.51 13.97
CA GLU A 621 -1.97 30.81 14.00
C GLU A 621 -2.84 29.70 13.40
N ARG A 622 -2.35 28.96 12.40
CA ARG A 622 -3.10 27.85 11.79
C ARG A 622 -3.20 26.65 12.75
N PHE A 623 -2.19 26.40 13.58
CA PHE A 623 -2.23 25.39 14.63
C PHE A 623 -3.25 25.75 15.71
N PHE A 624 -3.23 27.00 16.19
CA PHE A 624 -4.20 27.47 17.19
C PHE A 624 -5.63 27.50 16.65
N LEU A 625 -5.81 27.84 15.37
CA LEU A 625 -7.10 27.71 14.70
C LEU A 625 -7.60 26.25 14.72
N ARG A 626 -6.74 25.26 14.42
CA ARG A 626 -7.10 23.84 14.51
C ARG A 626 -7.50 23.47 15.93
N LEU A 627 -6.75 23.94 16.93
CA LEU A 627 -7.03 23.69 18.34
C LEU A 627 -8.41 24.22 18.73
N LEU A 628 -8.73 25.46 18.38
CA LEU A 628 -10.04 26.06 18.63
C LEU A 628 -11.17 25.31 17.90
N LEU A 629 -10.97 24.91 16.65
CA LEU A 629 -11.97 24.16 15.87
C LEU A 629 -12.29 22.77 16.46
N ASN A 630 -11.39 22.21 17.28
CA ASN A 630 -11.62 20.97 18.01
C ASN A 630 -12.37 21.17 19.35
N HIS A 631 -12.49 22.41 19.85
CA HIS A 631 -13.03 22.67 21.19
C HIS A 631 -14.23 23.64 21.20
N VAL A 632 -14.35 24.51 20.20
CA VAL A 632 -15.41 25.53 20.11
C VAL A 632 -16.55 25.03 19.22
N ARG A 633 -17.74 24.91 19.81
CA ARG A 633 -18.99 24.54 19.11
C ARG A 633 -19.68 25.78 18.55
N GLY A 634 -20.31 25.62 17.38
CA GLY A 634 -21.09 26.67 16.73
C GLY A 634 -20.37 27.98 16.37
N PRO A 635 -19.08 28.01 15.98
CA PRO A 635 -18.46 29.25 15.55
C PRO A 635 -19.13 29.78 14.28
N GLU A 636 -19.44 31.06 14.27
CA GLU A 636 -20.14 31.73 13.16
C GLU A 636 -19.20 32.49 12.21
N SER A 637 -17.93 32.62 12.60
CA SER A 637 -16.88 33.26 11.80
C SER A 637 -15.49 32.99 12.39
N PHE A 638 -14.44 33.36 11.65
CA PHE A 638 -13.08 33.42 12.18
C PHE A 638 -12.94 34.35 13.39
N GLN A 639 -13.71 35.45 13.43
CA GLN A 639 -13.72 36.37 14.57
C GLN A 639 -14.40 35.74 15.79
N HIS A 640 -15.49 34.99 15.60
CA HIS A 640 -16.14 34.27 16.69
C HIS A 640 -15.17 33.29 17.34
N LEU A 641 -14.36 32.54 16.57
CA LEU A 641 -13.32 31.67 17.14
C LEU A 641 -12.26 32.42 17.97
N ARG A 642 -12.05 33.72 17.74
CA ARG A 642 -11.17 34.56 18.56
C ARG A 642 -11.89 35.25 19.72
N THR A 643 -13.17 35.00 19.90
CA THR A 643 -13.98 35.68 20.92
C THR A 643 -14.16 34.77 22.12
N VAL A 644 -13.63 35.18 23.28
CA VAL A 644 -13.77 34.44 24.55
C VAL A 644 -14.45 35.36 25.55
N ASN A 645 -15.55 34.92 26.17
CA ASN A 645 -16.33 35.70 27.12
C ASN A 645 -16.71 37.12 26.63
N GLY A 646 -17.03 37.25 25.33
CA GLY A 646 -17.39 38.52 24.70
C GLY A 646 -16.22 39.41 24.29
N ILE A 647 -14.97 39.03 24.60
CA ILE A 647 -13.77 39.79 24.23
C ILE A 647 -13.15 39.17 22.97
N VAL A 648 -12.96 39.98 21.94
CA VAL A 648 -12.29 39.57 20.69
C VAL A 648 -10.79 39.71 20.84
N TYR A 649 -10.05 38.61 20.74
CA TYR A 649 -8.60 38.61 20.80
C TYR A 649 -7.96 38.82 19.41
N PRO A 650 -6.79 39.49 19.34
CA PRO A 650 -6.06 39.69 18.08
C PRO A 650 -5.67 38.39 17.38
N THR A 651 -5.28 37.37 18.13
CA THR A 651 -4.74 36.10 17.59
C THR A 651 -5.55 34.89 18.04
N PHE A 652 -5.52 33.82 17.24
CA PHE A 652 -6.06 32.51 17.63
C PHE A 652 -5.28 31.93 18.81
N ARG A 653 -3.98 32.22 18.91
CA ARG A 653 -3.17 31.85 20.07
C ARG A 653 -3.74 32.40 21.37
N GLU A 654 -3.92 33.71 21.46
CA GLU A 654 -4.44 34.35 22.67
C GLU A 654 -5.85 33.87 23.01
N ALA A 655 -6.70 33.66 22.00
CA ALA A 655 -8.02 33.07 22.21
C ALA A 655 -7.93 31.64 22.78
N ALA A 656 -7.02 30.81 22.27
CA ALA A 656 -6.79 29.46 22.79
C ALA A 656 -6.25 29.48 24.22
N GLU A 657 -5.34 30.41 24.54
CA GLU A 657 -4.85 30.66 25.91
C GLU A 657 -5.98 31.03 26.85
N LYS A 658 -6.86 31.95 26.45
CA LYS A 658 -8.00 32.39 27.26
C LYS A 658 -9.13 31.38 27.38
N HIS A 659 -9.21 30.44 26.44
CA HIS A 659 -10.04 29.24 26.56
C HIS A 659 -9.45 28.20 27.53
N GLY A 660 -8.25 28.41 28.08
CA GLY A 660 -7.56 27.44 28.94
C GLY A 660 -7.00 26.25 28.16
N LEU A 661 -6.89 26.34 26.84
CA LEU A 661 -6.40 25.25 25.98
C LEU A 661 -4.86 25.21 25.90
N MET A 662 -4.19 26.17 26.53
CA MET A 662 -2.73 26.37 26.46
C MET A 662 -2.05 26.39 27.83
N GLU A 663 -2.79 26.21 28.92
CA GLU A 663 -2.20 26.23 30.26
C GLU A 663 -1.61 24.85 30.61
N ASN A 664 -0.28 24.86 30.80
CA ASN A 664 0.66 23.78 31.08
C ASN A 664 1.14 22.96 29.86
N ASP A 665 2.29 22.31 30.07
CA ASP A 665 2.92 21.29 29.20
C ASP A 665 1.94 20.17 28.77
N ALA A 666 0.68 20.17 29.23
CA ALA A 666 -0.44 19.33 28.83
C ALA A 666 -0.69 19.35 27.31
N SER A 667 -0.76 20.50 26.64
CA SER A 667 -1.01 20.54 25.18
C SER A 667 0.16 19.96 24.36
N ILE A 668 1.39 20.16 24.84
CA ILE A 668 2.63 19.60 24.28
C ILE A 668 2.70 18.09 24.56
N ARG A 669 2.33 17.68 25.77
CA ARG A 669 2.24 16.29 26.21
C ARG A 669 1.13 15.54 25.47
N ASP A 670 -0.02 16.15 25.22
CA ASP A 670 -1.11 15.60 24.40
C ASP A 670 -0.69 15.47 22.94
N CYS A 671 0.04 16.45 22.40
CA CYS A 671 0.63 16.37 21.07
C CYS A 671 1.67 15.23 20.97
N LEU A 672 2.53 15.07 21.99
CA LEU A 672 3.50 13.99 22.07
C LEU A 672 2.84 12.63 22.34
N HIS A 673 1.75 12.57 23.09
CA HIS A 673 0.94 11.35 23.27
C HIS A 673 0.26 10.98 21.94
N GLU A 674 -0.40 11.92 21.27
CA GLU A 674 -0.98 11.72 19.95
C GLU A 674 0.08 11.24 18.94
N ALA A 675 1.26 11.87 18.96
CA ALA A 675 2.37 11.51 18.08
C ALA A 675 3.05 10.20 18.48
N SER A 676 3.21 9.87 19.75
CA SER A 676 3.82 8.60 20.19
C SER A 676 2.94 7.40 19.84
N ASN A 677 1.63 7.61 19.79
CA ASN A 677 0.65 6.65 19.32
C ASN A 677 0.62 6.52 17.79
N SER A 678 1.14 7.50 17.05
CA SER A 678 0.96 7.62 15.60
C SER A 678 2.23 7.87 14.77
N LYS A 679 3.41 8.04 15.35
CA LYS A 679 4.64 8.32 14.60
C LYS A 679 5.70 7.29 14.93
N MET A 680 6.55 6.99 13.95
CA MET A 680 7.74 6.16 14.17
C MET A 680 8.70 6.86 15.15
N PRO A 681 9.49 6.12 15.93
CA PRO A 681 10.41 6.70 16.92
C PRO A 681 11.31 7.81 16.34
N SER A 682 11.82 7.66 15.12
CA SER A 682 12.61 8.69 14.43
C SER A 682 11.84 9.98 14.14
N SER A 683 10.57 9.89 13.73
CA SER A 683 9.68 11.03 13.53
C SER A 683 9.22 11.64 14.85
N LEU A 684 9.05 10.83 15.90
CA LEU A 684 8.74 11.31 17.25
C LEU A 684 9.91 12.08 17.85
N ARG A 685 11.15 11.59 17.69
CA ARG A 685 12.38 12.31 18.09
C ARG A 685 12.47 13.68 17.43
N LYS A 686 12.17 13.77 16.13
CA LYS A 686 12.13 15.05 15.41
C LYS A 686 11.06 15.99 15.96
N LEU A 687 9.83 15.51 16.15
CA LEU A 687 8.74 16.31 16.74
C LEU A 687 9.11 16.81 18.14
N PHE A 688 9.71 15.94 18.96
CA PHE A 688 10.18 16.30 20.30
C PHE A 688 11.20 17.45 20.24
N VAL A 689 12.21 17.35 19.38
CA VAL A 689 13.20 18.44 19.17
C VAL A 689 12.52 19.72 18.67
N THR A 690 11.56 19.62 17.74
CA THR A 690 10.79 20.77 17.25
C THR A 690 10.02 21.45 18.39
N LEU A 691 9.36 20.68 19.26
CA LEU A 691 8.63 21.23 20.42
C LEU A 691 9.58 21.92 21.40
N LEU A 692 10.78 21.38 21.64
CA LEU A 692 11.78 22.02 22.49
C LEU A 692 12.26 23.37 21.94
N VAL A 693 12.52 23.43 20.63
CA VAL A 693 13.08 24.63 19.98
C VAL A 693 12.03 25.74 19.87
N TYR A 694 10.78 25.41 19.55
CA TYR A 694 9.78 26.40 19.16
C TYR A 694 8.68 26.64 20.20
N CYS A 695 8.41 25.68 21.09
CA CYS A 695 7.35 25.81 22.10
C CYS A 695 7.89 26.08 23.51
N GLN A 696 9.21 25.95 23.72
CA GLN A 696 9.90 26.22 24.99
C GLN A 696 9.16 25.66 26.23
N PRO A 697 8.89 24.34 26.28
CA PRO A 697 8.16 23.74 27.40
C PRO A 697 8.92 23.93 28.71
N THR A 698 8.18 24.14 29.80
CA THR A 698 8.76 24.41 31.12
C THR A 698 9.37 23.15 31.76
N GLY A 699 8.83 21.96 31.47
CA GLY A 699 9.24 20.68 32.05
C GLY A 699 10.02 19.76 31.11
N VAL A 700 11.01 20.27 30.36
CA VAL A 700 11.76 19.50 29.33
C VAL A 700 12.24 18.13 29.80
N ARG A 701 12.80 18.04 31.02
CA ARG A 701 13.32 16.78 31.56
C ARG A 701 12.20 15.77 31.83
N SER A 702 11.07 16.21 32.39
CA SER A 702 9.90 15.36 32.61
C SER A 702 9.31 14.85 31.29
N LEU A 703 9.22 15.71 30.27
CA LEU A 703 8.78 15.31 28.92
C LEU A 703 9.75 14.31 28.29
N TRP A 704 11.07 14.50 28.44
CA TRP A 704 12.05 13.53 27.94
C TRP A 704 11.87 12.18 28.62
N ASP A 705 11.81 12.12 29.94
CA ASP A 705 11.72 10.86 30.69
C ASP A 705 10.42 10.10 30.38
N GLU A 706 9.31 10.81 30.17
CA GLU A 706 8.03 10.23 29.79
C GLU A 706 8.03 9.68 28.35
N PHE A 707 8.58 10.41 27.37
CA PHE A 707 8.50 10.03 25.96
C PHE A 707 9.72 9.28 25.43
N TYR A 708 10.82 9.21 26.18
CA TYR A 708 12.04 8.49 25.82
C TYR A 708 11.79 7.02 25.43
N PRO A 709 10.99 6.22 26.16
CA PRO A 709 10.72 4.83 25.77
C PRO A 709 10.10 4.71 24.37
N PHE A 710 9.22 5.64 24.00
CA PHE A 710 8.60 5.68 22.67
C PHE A 710 9.57 6.19 21.60
N MET A 711 10.45 7.11 21.98
CA MET A 711 11.48 7.67 21.12
C MET A 711 12.70 6.75 20.94
N ALA A 712 12.92 5.74 21.78
CA ALA A 712 14.09 4.86 21.71
C ALA A 712 13.77 3.44 21.22
N GLU A 713 12.51 3.14 20.91
CA GLU A 713 12.02 1.80 20.57
C GLU A 713 12.72 1.15 19.35
N ASP A 714 13.23 1.96 18.41
CA ASP A 714 14.01 1.50 17.26
C ASP A 714 15.52 1.30 17.55
N HIS A 715 16.02 1.81 18.68
CA HIS A 715 17.40 1.65 19.14
C HIS A 715 17.56 0.49 20.14
N THR A 716 16.50 0.11 20.85
CA THR A 716 16.50 -1.06 21.75
C THR A 716 16.61 -2.41 21.04
N PHE A 717 16.50 -2.46 19.71
CA PHE A 717 16.77 -3.66 18.91
C PHE A 717 18.27 -3.89 18.61
N SER A 718 19.16 -3.02 19.11
CA SER A 718 20.58 -2.97 18.69
C SER A 718 21.60 -3.26 19.78
N SER A 719 21.20 -3.68 20.99
CA SER A 719 22.16 -4.01 22.07
C SER A 719 21.95 -5.43 22.61
N PRO A 720 22.93 -6.34 22.47
CA PRO A 720 22.94 -7.60 23.19
C PRO A 720 23.45 -7.32 24.61
N SER A 721 22.55 -6.96 25.52
CA SER A 721 22.88 -6.96 26.95
C SER A 721 21.72 -7.47 27.77
N ASN A 722 21.98 -8.65 28.36
CA ASN A 722 21.28 -9.29 29.45
C ASN A 722 20.39 -8.35 30.27
N THR A 723 19.09 -8.43 30.06
CA THR A 723 18.12 -8.37 31.16
C THR A 723 16.97 -9.29 30.78
N ASN A 724 16.95 -10.45 31.44
CA ASN A 724 15.76 -11.26 31.64
C ASN A 724 14.62 -10.33 32.06
N PHE A 725 13.43 -10.44 31.46
CA PHE A 725 12.17 -10.52 32.20
C PHE A 725 11.03 -10.92 31.23
N CYS A 726 10.46 -12.07 31.59
CA CYS A 726 9.22 -12.76 31.24
C CYS A 726 8.43 -12.35 29.98
N ALA A 727 8.25 -13.38 29.14
CA ALA A 727 7.74 -13.45 27.77
C ALA A 727 6.24 -13.22 27.60
#